data_AF-A0A9F5N1N2-F1
#
_entry.id   AF-A0A9F5N1N2-F1
#
_cell.length_a   1.000
_cell.length_b   1.000
_cell.length_c   1.000
_cell.angle_alpha   90.00
_cell.angle_beta   90.00
_cell.angle_gamma   90.00
#
_symmetry.space_group_name_H-M   'P 1'
#
loop_
_entity.id
_entity.type
_entity.pdbx_description
1 polymer ?
#
loop_
_entity_poly.entity_id
_entity_poly.type
_entity_poly.pdbx_seq_one_letter_code
_entity_poly.pdbx_strand_id
1 'polypeptide(L)'
;MGNWPGGPSQPHTRGRNLCSRHRASTSEESDPVRKSSLPAERPADPPRYSRIKNWQTGSILYDTLSAQARQEVPCNGKRCLGSTMLPKQMLAGPEGPHSEAALLSLAQEFIDLYYSSMKRAQSQAHRQRLQEVERQIANTGSYQLLEAELVFGAKHAWRNAARCLGRIQWNKLQVFDARDITSAQEMFTFVCTHINYATNRGNLRSAITIFPPRVAGRGDFRIWNQQLIRYAGYKQPDGTILGDPANVEITELCIQYGWRPPYGRFDVLPLLLQAPDEDPELFILPAELVLEVPITHPTLPWFEDLGLRWYALPAVANMLLEIGGLEFPAAPFSGWYVGCEIGMRDFCDAQRYNLLQEVAEQMGLDTRTTLSLWKDKAAVEMNVAVLHSFQLAKVTIVDHHAVAESFMKHLENEQRIRGGCPADWVWLVPPISGSLTPIFHQELVNYQLSPGFRYQADPWKSYIPKGTTITRKKTFKEIANAVKISAKLMGHVMAQRVKATILYASETGKSKAYAFNLKELFQSAFAPRVMCLDEYDVVSLEHETLVLVVTSTFGNGDPPENGESFAKALMEMSCPYLGAPEPELQKSYKMRFNSISQSDPLVVLWKKKRRRESSNTDSAGALGTLRWVLAAGEEPGPQPGLLGRASRGFPQGVWGSCHTSAGGPCNHFLPLPFPGYPKGRRKTGSLSAVLGLGVGPPPSWFAGVLLGEAGRAGFYGSMYPYAQPCLVPPILKSIKAVAE
;
A
#
# COMPACT_ATOMS: atom_id res chain seq x y z
N MET A 1 31.35 32.75 -31.56
CA MET A 1 31.84 32.76 -32.96
C MET A 1 30.76 32.11 -33.81
N GLY A 2 30.20 32.73 -34.87
CA GLY A 2 30.53 34.02 -35.49
C GLY A 2 29.31 34.76 -36.09
N ASN A 3 29.63 35.84 -36.82
CA ASN A 3 28.78 36.93 -37.34
C ASN A 3 27.93 36.51 -38.59
N TRP A 4 26.67 36.97 -38.76
CA TRP A 4 26.18 38.13 -39.59
C TRP A 4 26.51 38.04 -41.12
N PRO A 5 25.81 38.75 -42.06
CA PRO A 5 24.44 39.35 -42.07
C PRO A 5 23.70 39.26 -43.44
N GLY A 6 22.56 39.97 -43.63
CA GLY A 6 22.08 40.37 -44.97
C GLY A 6 20.60 40.79 -45.10
N GLY A 7 20.34 42.08 -45.35
CA GLY A 7 19.15 42.60 -46.07
C GLY A 7 19.62 43.37 -47.32
N PRO A 8 18.84 44.30 -47.94
CA PRO A 8 17.42 44.64 -47.79
C PRO A 8 16.65 44.73 -49.16
N SER A 9 15.33 45.04 -49.16
CA SER A 9 14.66 46.03 -50.07
C SER A 9 13.11 45.92 -50.11
N GLN A 10 12.45 47.06 -50.31
CA GLN A 10 11.00 47.30 -50.52
C GLN A 10 10.75 47.67 -52.03
N PRO A 11 9.55 48.04 -52.58
CA PRO A 11 8.30 48.56 -51.96
C PRO A 11 6.93 48.16 -52.62
N HIS A 12 5.88 48.95 -52.34
CA HIS A 12 4.51 49.04 -52.93
C HIS A 12 3.39 48.17 -52.29
N THR A 13 2.14 48.61 -52.05
CA THR A 13 1.49 49.93 -52.28
C THR A 13 0.27 50.19 -51.36
N ARG A 14 -0.24 51.45 -51.38
CA ARG A 14 -1.35 52.05 -50.61
C ARG A 14 -2.73 51.40 -50.79
N GLY A 15 -3.65 51.62 -49.83
CA GLY A 15 -5.11 51.62 -50.07
C GLY A 15 -5.98 51.72 -48.79
N ARG A 16 -6.83 52.75 -48.67
CA ARG A 16 -7.82 52.94 -47.57
C ARG A 16 -9.26 52.86 -48.12
N ASN A 17 -10.18 52.32 -47.30
CA ASN A 17 -11.64 52.58 -47.18
C ASN A 17 -12.53 52.72 -48.44
N LEU A 18 -13.70 52.04 -48.45
CA LEU A 18 -15.05 52.68 -48.37
C LEU A 18 -16.24 51.72 -48.65
N CYS A 19 -17.40 52.04 -48.03
CA CYS A 19 -18.79 51.78 -48.48
C CYS A 19 -19.35 50.33 -48.55
N SER A 20 -20.66 50.08 -48.41
CA SER A 20 -21.78 50.91 -47.89
C SER A 20 -23.11 50.13 -47.69
N ARG A 21 -23.90 50.57 -46.68
CA ARG A 21 -25.39 50.71 -46.61
C ARG A 21 -26.33 49.75 -47.37
N HIS A 22 -27.39 49.30 -46.68
CA HIS A 22 -28.76 49.83 -46.91
C HIS A 22 -29.71 49.56 -45.72
N ARG A 23 -30.81 50.34 -45.66
CA ARG A 23 -31.91 50.30 -44.67
C ARG A 23 -33.21 50.66 -45.41
N ALA A 24 -34.31 49.96 -45.15
CA ALA A 24 -35.67 50.31 -45.62
C ALA A 24 -36.72 49.74 -44.65
N SER A 25 -37.96 50.23 -44.72
CA SER A 25 -38.99 50.10 -43.68
C SER A 25 -40.42 50.11 -44.23
N THR A 26 -41.28 49.24 -43.69
CA THR A 26 -42.77 49.19 -43.73
C THR A 26 -43.18 48.02 -42.82
N SER A 27 -44.34 47.90 -42.17
CA SER A 27 -45.47 48.72 -41.72
C SER A 27 -46.40 47.76 -40.92
N GLU A 28 -47.45 48.24 -40.26
CA GLU A 28 -48.23 47.50 -39.24
C GLU A 28 -49.25 46.47 -39.77
N GLU A 29 -49.53 45.40 -39.02
CA GLU A 29 -50.88 44.81 -38.84
C GLU A 29 -50.94 43.87 -37.61
N SER A 30 -52.14 43.48 -37.16
CA SER A 30 -52.46 43.18 -35.74
C SER A 30 -52.98 41.76 -35.40
N ASP A 31 -52.70 41.33 -34.16
CA ASP A 31 -53.47 40.36 -33.33
C ASP A 31 -53.49 38.85 -33.73
N PRO A 32 -53.89 37.90 -32.84
CA PRO A 32 -53.01 37.39 -31.78
C PRO A 32 -52.96 35.83 -31.71
N VAL A 33 -52.68 35.25 -30.53
CA VAL A 33 -52.63 33.81 -30.19
C VAL A 33 -51.31 33.08 -30.51
N ARG A 34 -50.37 33.11 -29.56
CA ARG A 34 -49.31 32.09 -29.42
C ARG A 34 -49.65 31.12 -28.31
N LYS A 35 -49.92 29.86 -28.66
CA LYS A 35 -49.88 28.73 -27.72
C LYS A 35 -48.45 28.58 -27.19
N SER A 36 -48.28 28.42 -25.88
CA SER A 36 -46.98 28.16 -25.25
C SER A 36 -46.51 26.74 -25.55
N SER A 37 -45.79 26.55 -26.64
CA SER A 37 -44.99 25.34 -26.85
C SER A 37 -43.83 25.34 -25.85
N LEU A 38 -43.78 24.33 -24.98
CA LEU A 38 -42.61 24.05 -24.14
C LEU A 38 -41.34 23.96 -25.02
N PRO A 39 -40.15 24.36 -24.53
CA PRO A 39 -38.92 24.19 -25.29
C PRO A 39 -38.71 22.71 -25.57
N ALA A 40 -38.55 22.35 -26.85
CA ALA A 40 -38.17 21.00 -27.21
C ALA A 40 -36.85 20.65 -26.51
N GLU A 41 -36.81 19.48 -25.85
CA GLU A 41 -35.60 18.97 -25.24
C GLU A 41 -34.49 18.93 -26.30
N ARG A 42 -33.34 19.52 -25.98
CA ARG A 42 -32.17 19.40 -26.86
C ARG A 42 -31.80 17.91 -26.91
N PRO A 43 -31.54 17.34 -28.10
CA PRO A 43 -30.99 15.99 -28.16
C PRO A 43 -29.72 15.95 -27.32
N ALA A 44 -29.57 14.92 -26.49
CA ALA A 44 -28.40 14.77 -25.63
C ALA A 44 -27.13 14.80 -26.47
N ASP A 45 -26.16 15.63 -26.07
CA ASP A 45 -24.83 15.64 -26.69
C ASP A 45 -24.27 14.20 -26.71
N PRO A 46 -23.63 13.76 -27.80
CA PRO A 46 -23.08 12.41 -27.89
C PRO A 46 -22.11 12.16 -26.73
N PRO A 47 -22.08 10.93 -26.17
CA PRO A 47 -21.30 10.63 -24.97
C PRO A 47 -19.83 10.99 -25.18
N ARG A 48 -19.32 11.92 -24.37
CA ARG A 48 -17.92 12.36 -24.42
C ARG A 48 -17.01 11.27 -23.90
N TYR A 49 -16.51 10.41 -24.78
CA TYR A 49 -15.39 9.52 -24.49
C TYR A 49 -14.06 10.20 -24.82
N SER A 50 -13.11 10.10 -23.90
CA SER A 50 -11.75 10.62 -24.09
C SER A 50 -10.85 9.52 -24.65
N ARG A 51 -10.49 9.63 -25.94
CA ARG A 51 -9.52 8.72 -26.57
C ARG A 51 -8.12 9.02 -26.04
N ILE A 52 -7.52 8.07 -25.32
CA ILE A 52 -6.14 8.15 -24.82
C ILE A 52 -5.24 7.12 -25.51
N LYS A 53 -3.99 7.50 -25.75
CA LYS A 53 -2.96 6.68 -26.40
C LYS A 53 -1.78 6.43 -25.48
N ASN A 54 -1.23 5.22 -25.53
CA ASN A 54 0.12 4.96 -25.06
C ASN A 54 1.12 5.16 -26.22
N TRP A 55 2.10 6.04 -26.05
CA TRP A 55 3.07 6.38 -27.09
C TRP A 55 4.20 5.37 -27.25
N GLN A 56 4.47 4.54 -26.23
CA GLN A 56 5.48 3.49 -26.27
C GLN A 56 4.94 2.20 -26.93
N THR A 57 3.71 1.80 -26.58
CA THR A 57 3.10 0.55 -27.10
C THR A 57 2.18 0.77 -28.31
N GLY A 58 1.78 2.02 -28.57
CA GLY A 58 0.80 2.35 -29.61
C GLY A 58 -0.65 2.01 -29.26
N SER A 59 -0.92 1.44 -28.08
CA SER A 59 -2.27 1.08 -27.63
C SER A 59 -3.18 2.30 -27.47
N ILE A 60 -4.48 2.08 -27.64
CA ILE A 60 -5.52 3.12 -27.56
C ILE A 60 -6.61 2.62 -26.61
N LEU A 61 -6.99 3.46 -25.66
CA LEU A 61 -8.12 3.24 -24.75
C LEU A 61 -9.13 4.40 -24.91
N TYR A 62 -10.36 4.19 -24.45
CA TYR A 62 -11.42 5.19 -24.49
C TYR A 62 -12.00 5.35 -23.09
N ASP A 63 -11.61 6.42 -22.39
CA ASP A 63 -12.14 6.72 -21.07
C ASP A 63 -13.59 7.23 -21.23
N THR A 64 -14.53 6.43 -20.72
CA THR A 64 -15.98 6.70 -20.66
C THR A 64 -16.43 7.09 -19.25
N LEU A 65 -15.63 6.76 -18.23
CA LEU A 65 -15.91 7.08 -16.82
C LEU A 65 -15.85 8.59 -16.55
N SER A 66 -15.02 9.33 -17.29
CA SER A 66 -14.94 10.80 -17.28
C SER A 66 -16.28 11.48 -17.59
N ALA A 67 -17.22 10.83 -18.31
CA ALA A 67 -18.57 11.35 -18.51
C ALA A 67 -19.44 11.35 -17.23
N GLN A 68 -19.05 10.60 -16.20
CA GLN A 68 -19.72 10.59 -14.88
C GLN A 68 -19.17 11.69 -13.94
N ALA A 69 -18.07 12.34 -14.29
CA ALA A 69 -17.46 13.39 -13.47
C ALA A 69 -18.28 14.69 -13.56
N ARG A 70 -19.08 14.96 -12.52
CA ARG A 70 -19.93 16.17 -12.45
C ARG A 70 -19.22 17.40 -11.86
N GLN A 71 -18.08 17.22 -11.20
CA GLN A 71 -17.36 18.30 -10.54
C GLN A 71 -16.52 19.12 -11.53
N GLU A 72 -16.52 20.43 -11.36
CA GLU A 72 -15.69 21.33 -12.16
C GLU A 72 -14.21 21.05 -11.91
N VAL A 73 -13.50 20.65 -12.97
CA VAL A 73 -12.04 20.67 -12.98
C VAL A 73 -11.56 22.14 -13.03
N PRO A 74 -10.36 22.46 -12.51
CA PRO A 74 -9.85 23.84 -12.51
C PRO A 74 -9.53 24.39 -13.92
N CYS A 75 -9.54 23.53 -14.94
CA CYS A 75 -9.32 23.91 -16.33
C CYS A 75 -10.61 24.42 -16.99
N ASN A 76 -10.47 25.34 -17.95
CA ASN A 76 -11.57 25.75 -18.83
C ASN A 76 -11.12 25.74 -20.30
N GLY A 77 -12.06 25.95 -21.23
CA GLY A 77 -11.80 25.90 -22.68
C GLY A 77 -10.76 26.90 -23.22
N LYS A 78 -10.24 27.83 -22.40
CA LYS A 78 -9.17 28.77 -22.75
C LYS A 78 -7.88 28.56 -21.95
N ARG A 79 -7.90 27.80 -20.85
CA ARG A 79 -6.76 27.68 -19.92
C ARG A 79 -6.73 26.33 -19.21
N CYS A 80 -5.61 25.62 -19.32
CA CYS A 80 -5.27 24.51 -18.45
C CYS A 80 -4.68 25.01 -17.13
N LEU A 81 -5.13 24.46 -16.00
CA LEU A 81 -4.57 24.68 -14.66
C LEU A 81 -3.98 23.40 -14.04
N GLY A 82 -3.76 22.35 -14.84
CA GLY A 82 -3.33 21.02 -14.36
C GLY A 82 -2.00 20.98 -13.60
N SER A 83 -1.12 21.97 -13.78
CA SER A 83 0.13 22.11 -13.01
C SER A 83 -0.04 22.80 -11.65
N THR A 84 -1.25 23.24 -11.30
CA THR A 84 -1.51 23.90 -10.01
C THR A 84 -1.54 22.85 -8.89
N MET A 85 -0.70 22.99 -7.86
CA MET A 85 -0.69 22.02 -6.76
C MET A 85 -2.01 21.96 -6.01
N LEU A 86 -2.56 23.11 -5.58
CA LEU A 86 -3.79 23.20 -4.79
C LEU A 86 -4.79 24.17 -5.45
N PRO A 87 -5.44 23.77 -6.55
CA PRO A 87 -6.51 24.56 -7.15
C PRO A 87 -7.73 24.60 -6.22
N LYS A 88 -8.52 25.68 -6.27
CA LYS A 88 -9.69 25.87 -5.39
C LYS A 88 -10.68 24.71 -5.45
N GLN A 89 -10.89 24.13 -6.63
CA GLN A 89 -11.77 22.98 -6.89
C GLN A 89 -11.27 21.64 -6.27
N MET A 90 -10.07 21.61 -5.68
CA MET A 90 -9.58 20.46 -4.90
C MET A 90 -9.57 20.70 -3.39
N LEU A 91 -9.83 21.94 -2.95
CA LEU A 91 -10.11 22.25 -1.56
C LEU A 91 -11.58 21.93 -1.28
N ALA A 92 -11.85 21.28 -0.15
CA ALA A 92 -13.17 21.33 0.46
C ALA A 92 -13.51 22.80 0.71
N GLY A 93 -14.69 23.23 0.26
CA GLY A 93 -15.08 24.64 0.36
C GLY A 93 -15.32 25.05 1.82
N PRO A 94 -15.35 26.37 2.09
CA PRO A 94 -15.97 26.91 3.30
C PRO A 94 -17.51 26.96 3.18
N GLU A 95 -18.07 26.30 2.15
CA GLU A 95 -19.51 26.23 1.94
C GLU A 95 -20.14 25.49 3.13
N GLY A 96 -21.24 26.03 3.62
CA GLY A 96 -21.96 25.45 4.75
C GLY A 96 -22.51 24.05 4.43
N PRO A 97 -23.19 23.41 5.41
CA PRO A 97 -23.82 22.12 5.18
C PRO A 97 -24.65 22.13 3.90
N HIS A 98 -24.54 21.07 3.09
CA HIS A 98 -25.33 20.92 1.88
C HIS A 98 -26.82 21.11 2.17
N SER A 99 -27.55 21.74 1.25
CA SER A 99 -29.01 21.79 1.34
C SER A 99 -29.58 20.36 1.33
N GLU A 100 -30.71 20.17 2.00
CA GLU A 100 -31.34 18.86 2.17
C GLU A 100 -31.50 18.09 0.85
N ALA A 101 -31.97 18.79 -0.21
CA ALA A 101 -32.12 18.23 -1.55
C ALA A 101 -30.78 17.87 -2.22
N ALA A 102 -29.71 18.65 -1.99
CA ALA A 102 -28.38 18.35 -2.51
C ALA A 102 -27.76 17.14 -1.79
N LEU A 103 -27.88 17.08 -0.46
CA LEU A 103 -27.41 15.95 0.34
C LEU A 103 -28.17 14.66 -0.03
N LEU A 104 -29.49 14.74 -0.19
CA LEU A 104 -30.31 13.60 -0.59
C LEU A 104 -29.87 13.02 -1.94
N SER A 105 -29.62 13.87 -2.93
CA SER A 105 -29.14 13.45 -4.26
C SER A 105 -27.77 12.75 -4.18
N LEU A 106 -26.82 13.33 -3.43
CA LEU A 106 -25.48 12.75 -3.24
C LEU A 106 -25.53 11.42 -2.47
N ALA A 107 -26.39 11.33 -1.46
CA ALA A 107 -26.58 10.12 -0.67
C ALA A 107 -27.23 9.00 -1.51
N GLN A 108 -28.26 9.31 -2.29
CA GLN A 108 -28.89 8.36 -3.22
C GLN A 108 -27.88 7.80 -4.23
N GLU A 109 -27.09 8.66 -4.88
CA GLU A 109 -26.05 8.24 -5.83
C GLU A 109 -24.99 7.33 -5.21
N PHE A 110 -24.58 7.60 -3.97
CA PHE A 110 -23.64 6.74 -3.25
C PHE A 110 -24.25 5.38 -2.86
N ILE A 111 -25.51 5.35 -2.40
CA ILE A 111 -26.21 4.10 -2.06
C ILE A 111 -26.47 3.26 -3.32
N ASP A 112 -26.88 3.89 -4.43
CA ASP A 112 -27.00 3.25 -5.74
C ASP A 112 -25.67 2.60 -6.17
N LEU A 113 -24.54 3.33 -6.04
CA LEU A 113 -23.20 2.84 -6.35
C LEU A 113 -22.82 1.63 -5.47
N TYR A 114 -23.07 1.72 -4.16
CA TYR A 114 -22.80 0.64 -3.21
C TYR A 114 -23.57 -0.64 -3.55
N TYR A 115 -24.90 -0.57 -3.71
CA TYR A 115 -25.72 -1.73 -4.02
C TYR A 115 -25.47 -2.26 -5.44
N SER A 116 -25.16 -1.40 -6.42
CA SER A 116 -24.76 -1.81 -7.77
C SER A 116 -23.46 -2.62 -7.75
N SER A 117 -22.46 -2.22 -6.95
CA SER A 117 -21.19 -2.94 -6.82
C SER A 117 -21.36 -4.39 -6.35
N MET A 118 -22.35 -4.64 -5.49
CA MET A 118 -22.70 -5.96 -4.95
C MET A 118 -23.69 -6.73 -5.84
N LYS A 119 -24.04 -6.21 -7.03
CA LYS A 119 -25.10 -6.75 -7.91
C LYS A 119 -26.47 -6.87 -7.21
N ARG A 120 -26.78 -5.94 -6.30
CA ARG A 120 -28.03 -5.85 -5.52
C ARG A 120 -28.83 -4.56 -5.76
N ALA A 121 -28.53 -3.83 -6.83
CA ALA A 121 -29.34 -2.72 -7.30
C ALA A 121 -30.82 -3.13 -7.45
N GLN A 122 -31.73 -2.22 -7.12
CA GLN A 122 -33.20 -2.41 -7.14
C GLN A 122 -33.77 -3.54 -6.24
N SER A 123 -32.93 -4.21 -5.45
CA SER A 123 -33.39 -5.17 -4.43
C SER A 123 -34.29 -4.53 -3.36
N GLN A 124 -34.98 -5.35 -2.57
CA GLN A 124 -35.79 -4.86 -1.45
C GLN A 124 -34.94 -4.10 -0.42
N ALA A 125 -33.79 -4.66 -0.02
CA ALA A 125 -32.86 -4.02 0.89
C ALA A 125 -32.34 -2.67 0.35
N HIS A 126 -32.07 -2.58 -0.96
CA HIS A 126 -31.68 -1.33 -1.60
C HIS A 126 -32.75 -0.24 -1.46
N ARG A 127 -34.00 -0.55 -1.83
CA ARG A 127 -35.11 0.40 -1.74
C ARG A 127 -35.44 0.80 -0.30
N GLN A 128 -35.34 -0.15 0.64
CA GLN A 128 -35.49 0.13 2.08
C GLN A 128 -34.38 1.06 2.59
N ARG A 129 -33.12 0.86 2.18
CA ARG A 129 -32.01 1.72 2.59
C ARG A 129 -32.12 3.14 2.03
N LEU A 130 -32.55 3.30 0.77
CA LEU A 130 -32.83 4.62 0.19
C LEU A 130 -33.91 5.37 0.97
N GLN A 131 -35.04 4.71 1.28
CA GLN A 131 -36.12 5.29 2.10
C GLN A 131 -35.68 5.62 3.53
N GLU A 132 -34.80 4.80 4.11
CA GLU A 132 -34.24 5.04 5.44
C GLU A 132 -33.37 6.30 5.45
N VAL A 133 -32.46 6.44 4.48
CA VAL A 133 -31.57 7.59 4.32
C VAL A 133 -32.37 8.87 4.06
N GLU A 134 -33.36 8.82 3.15
CA GLU A 134 -34.28 9.93 2.87
C GLU A 134 -34.98 10.42 4.14
N ARG A 135 -35.53 9.49 4.94
CA ARG A 135 -36.16 9.79 6.22
C ARG A 135 -35.19 10.32 7.28
N GLN A 136 -33.94 9.83 7.33
CA GLN A 136 -32.92 10.36 8.24
C GLN A 136 -32.60 11.82 7.89
N ILE A 137 -32.40 12.11 6.60
CA ILE A 137 -32.10 13.46 6.09
C ILE A 137 -33.25 14.42 6.42
N ALA A 138 -34.49 14.07 6.10
CA ALA A 138 -35.67 14.90 6.39
C ALA A 138 -35.88 15.16 7.90
N ASN A 139 -35.55 14.20 8.76
CA ASN A 139 -35.77 14.33 10.21
C ASN A 139 -34.61 15.01 10.96
N THR A 140 -33.38 14.97 10.45
CA THR A 140 -32.18 15.37 11.19
C THR A 140 -31.25 16.34 10.44
N GLY A 141 -31.53 16.61 9.16
CA GLY A 141 -30.64 17.35 8.26
C GLY A 141 -29.41 16.56 7.78
N SER A 142 -29.28 15.28 8.14
CA SER A 142 -28.16 14.43 7.77
C SER A 142 -28.53 12.93 7.79
N TYR A 143 -27.56 12.04 7.56
CA TYR A 143 -27.74 10.59 7.72
C TYR A 143 -26.46 9.92 8.21
N GLN A 144 -26.57 8.68 8.69
CA GLN A 144 -25.43 7.87 9.09
C GLN A 144 -25.19 6.72 8.11
N LEU A 145 -23.92 6.55 7.71
CA LEU A 145 -23.45 5.39 6.95
C LEU A 145 -23.43 4.14 7.84
N LEU A 146 -23.77 3.00 7.27
CA LEU A 146 -23.48 1.70 7.87
C LEU A 146 -21.97 1.43 7.79
N GLU A 147 -21.42 0.60 8.68
CA GLU A 147 -19.98 0.24 8.68
C GLU A 147 -19.52 -0.29 7.30
N ALA A 148 -20.31 -1.17 6.68
CA ALA A 148 -20.01 -1.73 5.36
C ALA A 148 -20.04 -0.67 4.23
N GLU A 149 -20.86 0.37 4.38
CA GLU A 149 -20.92 1.52 3.46
C GLU A 149 -19.69 2.43 3.66
N LEU A 150 -19.31 2.70 4.92
CA LEU A 150 -18.11 3.46 5.27
C LEU A 150 -16.84 2.79 4.71
N VAL A 151 -16.70 1.47 4.90
CA VAL A 151 -15.59 0.67 4.38
C VAL A 151 -15.54 0.70 2.85
N PHE A 152 -16.71 0.60 2.20
CA PHE A 152 -16.81 0.70 0.75
C PHE A 152 -16.42 2.09 0.23
N GLY A 153 -16.90 3.14 0.90
CA GLY A 153 -16.68 4.53 0.55
C GLY A 153 -15.22 4.93 0.67
N ALA A 154 -14.56 4.58 1.79
CA ALA A 154 -13.13 4.86 1.99
C ALA A 154 -12.24 4.16 0.94
N LYS A 155 -12.55 2.91 0.58
CA LYS A 155 -11.85 2.18 -0.49
C LYS A 155 -12.08 2.81 -1.87
N HIS A 156 -13.29 3.30 -2.14
CA HIS A 156 -13.57 4.01 -3.40
C HIS A 156 -12.92 5.40 -3.46
N ALA A 157 -12.85 6.13 -2.35
CA ALA A 157 -12.12 7.39 -2.27
C ALA A 157 -10.62 7.22 -2.62
N TRP A 158 -9.98 6.15 -2.13
CA TRP A 158 -8.60 5.82 -2.53
C TRP A 158 -8.53 5.40 -4.01
N ARG A 159 -9.44 4.54 -4.49
CA ARG A 159 -9.53 4.14 -5.90
C ARG A 159 -9.71 5.34 -6.86
N ASN A 160 -10.38 6.39 -6.40
CA ASN A 160 -10.66 7.62 -7.12
C ASN A 160 -9.55 8.69 -6.97
N ALA A 161 -8.55 8.49 -6.11
CA ALA A 161 -7.50 9.46 -5.84
C ALA A 161 -6.52 9.61 -7.02
N ALA A 162 -6.81 10.54 -7.94
CA ALA A 162 -6.10 10.73 -9.21
C ALA A 162 -4.57 10.92 -9.08
N ARG A 163 -4.08 11.40 -7.93
CA ARG A 163 -2.66 11.65 -7.63
C ARG A 163 -1.94 10.47 -6.95
N CYS A 164 -2.64 9.38 -6.64
CA CYS A 164 -2.04 8.22 -5.98
C CYS A 164 -1.57 7.17 -6.99
N LEU A 165 -0.26 6.88 -6.98
CA LEU A 165 0.39 5.90 -7.86
C LEU A 165 0.18 4.45 -7.36
N GLY A 166 0.12 4.23 -6.04
CA GLY A 166 -0.05 2.91 -5.42
C GLY A 166 -1.45 2.28 -5.50
N ARG A 167 -2.36 2.82 -6.34
CA ARG A 167 -3.80 2.47 -6.33
C ARG A 167 -4.15 1.02 -6.67
N ILE A 168 -3.22 0.18 -7.14
CA ILE A 168 -3.52 -1.25 -7.33
C ILE A 168 -3.97 -1.95 -6.02
N GLN A 169 -3.57 -1.41 -4.87
CA GLN A 169 -3.88 -1.96 -3.54
C GLN A 169 -5.21 -1.45 -2.95
N TRP A 170 -6.00 -0.67 -3.70
CA TRP A 170 -7.19 0.05 -3.19
C TRP A 170 -8.19 -0.80 -2.40
N ASN A 171 -8.29 -2.10 -2.70
CA ASN A 171 -9.19 -3.03 -2.05
C ASN A 171 -8.66 -3.59 -0.70
N LYS A 172 -7.34 -3.49 -0.43
CA LYS A 172 -6.64 -3.95 0.78
C LYS A 172 -6.40 -2.82 1.79
N LEU A 173 -7.44 -2.05 2.07
CA LEU A 173 -7.44 -1.02 3.12
C LEU A 173 -8.10 -1.57 4.40
N GLN A 174 -7.42 -1.50 5.54
CA GLN A 174 -8.06 -1.62 6.85
C GLN A 174 -8.76 -0.30 7.18
N VAL A 175 -9.97 -0.37 7.73
CA VAL A 175 -10.71 0.81 8.19
C VAL A 175 -10.90 0.69 9.70
N PHE A 176 -10.58 1.75 10.43
CA PHE A 176 -10.92 1.91 11.84
C PHE A 176 -12.06 2.91 11.92
N ASP A 177 -13.25 2.44 12.28
CA ASP A 177 -14.38 3.30 12.56
C ASP A 177 -14.18 3.96 13.92
N ALA A 178 -14.10 5.28 13.93
CA ALA A 178 -13.94 6.12 15.11
C ALA A 178 -15.00 7.23 15.13
N ARG A 179 -16.16 7.01 14.49
CA ARG A 179 -17.25 8.00 14.39
C ARG A 179 -18.00 8.27 15.69
N ASP A 180 -17.80 7.44 16.71
CA ASP A 180 -18.43 7.57 18.02
C ASP A 180 -17.54 8.29 19.07
N ILE A 181 -16.32 8.72 18.71
CA ILE A 181 -15.46 9.43 19.67
C ILE A 181 -15.99 10.83 20.02
N THR A 182 -15.61 11.30 21.19
CA THR A 182 -16.07 12.59 21.74
C THR A 182 -14.93 13.55 22.08
N SER A 183 -13.69 13.05 22.24
CA SER A 183 -12.57 13.80 22.82
C SER A 183 -11.26 13.67 22.03
N ALA A 184 -10.33 14.62 22.23
CA ALA A 184 -9.00 14.59 21.62
C ALA A 184 -8.13 13.42 22.15
N GLN A 185 -8.37 12.95 23.38
CA GLN A 185 -7.66 11.82 23.97
C GLN A 185 -8.09 10.48 23.35
N GLU A 186 -9.37 10.32 23.03
CA GLU A 186 -9.87 9.18 22.24
C GLU A 186 -9.31 9.23 20.81
N MET A 187 -9.28 10.42 20.19
CA MET A 187 -8.66 10.64 18.88
C MET A 187 -7.18 10.20 18.87
N PHE A 188 -6.40 10.60 19.88
CA PHE A 188 -5.02 10.17 20.06
C PHE A 188 -4.89 8.64 20.21
N THR A 189 -5.78 8.02 21.00
CA THR A 189 -5.80 6.57 21.21
C THR A 189 -6.02 5.79 19.91
N PHE A 190 -6.94 6.26 19.06
CA PHE A 190 -7.18 5.70 17.73
C PHE A 190 -6.01 5.96 16.76
N VAL A 191 -5.35 7.11 16.83
CA VAL A 191 -4.13 7.40 16.05
C VAL A 191 -2.97 6.46 16.45
N CYS A 192 -2.74 6.24 17.74
CA CYS A 192 -1.71 5.29 18.19
C CYS A 192 -2.03 3.85 17.76
N THR A 193 -3.31 3.46 17.80
CA THR A 193 -3.79 2.16 17.31
C THR A 193 -3.54 2.01 15.80
N HIS A 194 -3.82 3.06 15.02
CA HIS A 194 -3.53 3.11 13.59
C HIS A 194 -2.04 2.93 13.30
N ILE A 195 -1.17 3.71 13.95
CA ILE A 195 0.28 3.64 13.74
C ILE A 195 0.80 2.25 14.09
N ASN A 196 0.43 1.70 15.25
CA ASN A 196 0.84 0.35 15.65
C ASN A 196 0.40 -0.72 14.63
N TYR A 197 -0.86 -0.65 14.17
CA TYR A 197 -1.38 -1.57 13.17
C TYR A 197 -0.68 -1.41 11.81
N ALA A 198 -0.49 -0.19 11.34
CA ALA A 198 0.03 0.10 10.01
C ALA A 198 1.54 -0.15 9.92
N THR A 199 2.31 0.20 10.97
CA THR A 199 3.76 -0.04 11.06
C THR A 199 4.10 -1.52 11.09
N ASN A 200 3.35 -2.36 11.83
CA ASN A 200 3.44 -3.82 11.80
C ASN A 200 4.87 -4.39 11.74
N ARG A 201 5.77 -3.86 12.58
CA ARG A 201 7.20 -4.26 12.67
C ARG A 201 7.98 -4.16 11.34
N GLY A 202 7.61 -3.20 10.48
CA GLY A 202 8.21 -2.98 9.16
C GLY A 202 7.42 -3.56 7.99
N ASN A 203 6.57 -4.57 8.21
CA ASN A 203 5.72 -5.15 7.16
C ASN A 203 4.44 -4.33 6.98
N LEU A 204 4.57 -3.16 6.36
CA LEU A 204 3.57 -2.08 6.40
C LEU A 204 2.20 -2.51 5.86
N ARG A 205 1.14 -2.03 6.51
CA ARG A 205 -0.26 -2.31 6.15
C ARG A 205 -1.04 -1.01 5.93
N SER A 206 -1.68 -0.87 4.77
CA SER A 206 -2.55 0.26 4.49
C SER A 206 -3.75 0.30 5.44
N ALA A 207 -3.93 1.44 6.12
CA ALA A 207 -5.03 1.68 7.03
C ALA A 207 -5.61 3.08 6.86
N ILE A 208 -6.86 3.28 7.26
CA ILE A 208 -7.50 4.58 7.46
C ILE A 208 -8.25 4.56 8.79
N THR A 209 -8.19 5.65 9.53
CA THR A 209 -9.06 5.89 10.70
C THR A 209 -10.01 7.01 10.34
N ILE A 210 -11.31 6.81 10.55
CA ILE A 210 -12.34 7.79 10.17
C ILE A 210 -13.02 8.30 11.43
N PHE A 211 -12.76 9.56 11.77
CA PHE A 211 -13.35 10.25 12.90
C PHE A 211 -14.75 10.79 12.56
N PRO A 212 -15.50 11.40 13.51
CA PRO A 212 -16.89 11.78 13.28
C PRO A 212 -17.04 12.77 12.11
N PRO A 213 -18.15 12.68 11.34
CA PRO A 213 -18.40 13.59 10.23
C PRO A 213 -18.64 15.02 10.73
N ARG A 214 -18.50 16.00 9.83
CA ARG A 214 -18.89 17.39 10.07
C ARG A 214 -20.39 17.47 10.38
N VAL A 215 -20.75 18.26 11.39
CA VAL A 215 -22.13 18.51 11.80
C VAL A 215 -22.40 20.01 11.80
N ALA A 216 -23.53 20.43 11.23
CA ALA A 216 -23.92 21.84 11.17
C ALA A 216 -23.99 22.46 12.57
N GLY A 217 -23.36 23.63 12.75
CA GLY A 217 -23.37 24.37 14.02
C GLY A 217 -22.45 23.80 15.12
N ARG A 218 -21.68 22.75 14.85
CA ARG A 218 -20.68 22.17 15.74
C ARG A 218 -19.28 22.31 15.13
N GLY A 219 -18.23 22.40 15.94
CA GLY A 219 -16.85 22.37 15.47
C GLY A 219 -16.45 21.04 14.83
N ASP A 220 -15.42 21.05 13.97
CA ASP A 220 -14.86 19.84 13.35
C ASP A 220 -13.88 19.11 14.29
N PHE A 221 -13.81 17.79 14.18
CA PHE A 221 -12.58 17.04 14.51
C PHE A 221 -11.52 17.32 13.46
N ARG A 222 -10.30 17.70 13.86
CA ARG A 222 -9.18 17.97 12.92
C ARG A 222 -7.85 17.48 13.50
N ILE A 223 -7.02 16.89 12.64
CA ILE A 223 -5.58 16.76 12.90
C ILE A 223 -4.90 17.96 12.22
N TRP A 224 -4.14 18.74 12.97
CA TRP A 224 -3.44 19.91 12.44
C TRP A 224 -2.18 19.48 11.65
N ASN A 225 -1.51 18.42 12.08
CA ASN A 225 -0.35 17.85 11.38
C ASN A 225 -0.72 17.38 9.97
N GLN A 226 0.14 17.65 8.98
CA GLN A 226 -0.06 17.21 7.60
C GLN A 226 0.05 15.69 7.43
N GLN A 227 0.93 15.06 8.22
CA GLN A 227 1.06 13.60 8.34
C GLN A 227 1.14 13.24 9.83
N LEU A 228 0.80 12.00 10.20
CA LEU A 228 0.84 11.55 11.60
C LEU A 228 2.27 11.55 12.17
N ILE A 229 3.26 11.26 11.34
CA ILE A 229 4.69 11.30 11.71
C ILE A 229 5.37 12.26 10.74
N ARG A 230 6.07 13.27 11.26
CA ARG A 230 7.01 14.15 10.54
C ARG A 230 8.08 14.65 11.50
N TYR A 231 9.22 15.05 10.98
CA TYR A 231 10.27 15.72 11.75
C TYR A 231 10.03 17.23 11.87
N ALA A 232 10.42 17.83 12.98
CA ALA A 232 10.35 19.26 13.23
C ALA A 232 11.35 20.07 12.37
N GLY A 233 11.13 21.38 12.29
CA GLY A 233 12.02 22.34 11.63
C GLY A 233 12.22 23.58 12.49
N TYR A 234 13.46 23.93 12.79
CA TYR A 234 13.83 25.01 13.71
C TYR A 234 14.65 26.07 13.00
N LYS A 235 14.09 27.28 12.87
CA LYS A 235 14.83 28.45 12.40
C LYS A 235 15.89 28.85 13.42
N GLN A 236 17.14 28.94 12.98
CA GLN A 236 18.29 29.28 13.81
C GLN A 236 18.55 30.80 13.84
N PRO A 237 19.30 31.33 14.83
CA PRO A 237 19.61 32.75 14.94
C PRO A 237 20.43 33.32 13.76
N ASP A 238 21.21 32.48 13.08
CA ASP A 238 22.00 32.83 11.89
C ASP A 238 21.18 32.81 10.58
N GLY A 239 19.90 32.45 10.66
CA GLY A 239 19.00 32.33 9.51
C GLY A 239 18.98 30.95 8.84
N THR A 240 19.83 30.00 9.27
CA THR A 240 19.74 28.61 8.83
C THR A 240 18.52 27.90 9.42
N ILE A 241 18.24 26.68 8.96
CA ILE A 241 17.16 25.85 9.49
C ILE A 241 17.71 24.46 9.83
N LEU A 242 17.46 24.03 11.07
CA LEU A 242 17.77 22.68 11.53
C LEU A 242 16.51 21.79 11.40
N GLY A 243 16.66 20.57 10.90
CA GLY A 243 15.55 19.65 10.70
C GLY A 243 14.88 19.82 9.33
N ASP A 244 13.56 19.71 9.27
CA ASP A 244 12.76 19.80 8.03
C ASP A 244 12.19 21.22 7.82
N PRO A 245 12.70 22.02 6.85
CA PRO A 245 12.23 23.38 6.62
C PRO A 245 10.74 23.50 6.24
N ALA A 246 10.14 22.45 5.69
CA ALA A 246 8.71 22.46 5.36
C ALA A 246 7.80 22.39 6.61
N ASN A 247 8.35 22.19 7.81
CA ASN A 247 7.62 22.08 9.05
C ASN A 247 7.86 23.22 10.04
N VAL A 248 8.56 24.31 9.68
CA VAL A 248 8.83 25.42 10.60
C VAL A 248 7.55 26.01 11.19
N GLU A 249 6.53 26.31 10.36
CA GLU A 249 5.24 26.89 10.81
C GLU A 249 4.53 26.00 11.85
N ILE A 250 4.41 24.69 11.61
CA ILE A 250 3.78 23.77 12.56
C ILE A 250 4.66 23.48 13.78
N THR A 251 5.99 23.56 13.64
CA THR A 251 6.94 23.44 14.76
C THR A 251 6.78 24.61 15.73
N GLU A 252 6.72 25.83 15.21
CA GLU A 252 6.49 27.04 16.00
C GLU A 252 5.12 27.00 16.72
N LEU A 253 4.07 26.50 16.05
CA LEU A 253 2.78 26.24 16.69
C LEU A 253 2.90 25.22 17.82
N CYS A 254 3.54 24.07 17.61
CA CYS A 254 3.76 23.08 18.67
C CYS A 254 4.48 23.66 19.89
N ILE A 255 5.50 24.51 19.68
CA ILE A 255 6.23 25.22 20.74
C ILE A 255 5.30 26.20 21.49
N GLN A 256 4.48 26.97 20.78
CA GLN A 256 3.48 27.87 21.37
C GLN A 256 2.46 27.10 22.24
N TYR A 257 2.00 25.94 21.77
CA TYR A 257 1.12 25.02 22.53
C TYR A 257 1.85 24.22 23.63
N GLY A 258 3.09 24.60 23.97
CA GLY A 258 3.81 24.14 25.15
C GLY A 258 4.75 22.96 24.94
N TRP A 259 5.00 22.55 23.69
CA TRP A 259 6.05 21.57 23.40
C TRP A 259 7.43 22.12 23.73
N ARG A 260 8.30 21.26 24.27
CA ARG A 260 9.71 21.56 24.54
C ARG A 260 10.55 20.71 23.59
N PRO A 261 11.02 21.27 22.46
CA PRO A 261 11.78 20.52 21.48
C PRO A 261 13.16 20.10 22.01
N PRO A 262 13.68 18.94 21.58
CA PRO A 262 15.08 18.55 21.80
C PRO A 262 16.10 19.39 21.01
N TYR A 263 15.69 20.02 19.91
CA TYR A 263 16.55 20.72 18.93
C TYR A 263 17.55 19.79 18.21
N GLY A 264 17.10 18.61 17.79
CA GLY A 264 17.81 17.69 16.90
C GLY A 264 17.36 17.78 15.43
N ARG A 265 18.16 17.19 14.52
CA ARG A 265 17.90 17.15 13.06
C ARG A 265 16.69 16.29 12.66
N PHE A 266 16.25 15.38 13.53
CA PHE A 266 15.21 14.38 13.25
C PHE A 266 14.29 14.22 14.47
N ASP A 267 13.82 15.35 15.03
CA ASP A 267 12.91 15.34 16.16
C ASP A 267 11.48 15.09 15.68
N VAL A 268 10.84 14.01 16.12
CA VAL A 268 9.45 13.71 15.76
C VAL A 268 8.51 14.75 16.37
N LEU A 269 7.68 15.37 15.53
CA LEU A 269 6.67 16.34 15.97
C LEU A 269 5.60 15.68 16.84
N PRO A 270 5.11 16.37 17.89
CA PRO A 270 3.88 15.97 18.56
C PRO A 270 2.67 16.21 17.65
N LEU A 271 1.57 15.54 17.97
CA LEU A 271 0.27 15.73 17.31
C LEU A 271 -0.50 16.88 17.97
N LEU A 272 -1.01 17.80 17.16
CA LEU A 272 -2.03 18.78 17.55
C LEU A 272 -3.39 18.27 17.07
N LEU A 273 -4.21 17.85 18.04
CA LEU A 273 -5.51 17.22 17.81
C LEU A 273 -6.63 18.12 18.32
N GLN A 274 -7.58 18.42 17.45
CA GLN A 274 -8.74 19.26 17.73
C GLN A 274 -9.98 18.38 17.85
N ALA A 275 -10.64 18.43 19.01
CA ALA A 275 -12.02 17.98 19.16
C ALA A 275 -13.00 19.15 18.88
N PRO A 276 -14.27 18.86 18.56
CA PRO A 276 -15.28 19.88 18.34
C PRO A 276 -15.38 20.86 19.49
N ASP A 277 -15.36 22.14 19.14
CA ASP A 277 -15.61 23.27 20.03
C ASP A 277 -14.56 23.52 21.14
N GLU A 278 -13.44 22.81 21.12
CA GLU A 278 -12.32 22.94 22.08
C GLU A 278 -11.06 23.59 21.44
N ASP A 279 -10.13 24.08 22.28
CA ASP A 279 -8.76 24.43 21.85
C ASP A 279 -8.01 23.13 21.46
N PRO A 280 -7.14 23.12 20.44
CA PRO A 280 -6.42 21.91 20.04
C PRO A 280 -5.42 21.46 21.13
N GLU A 281 -5.38 20.15 21.39
CA GLU A 281 -4.52 19.56 22.39
C GLU A 281 -3.26 18.92 21.78
N LEU A 282 -2.12 19.19 22.42
CA LEU A 282 -0.82 18.65 22.03
C LEU A 282 -0.50 17.31 22.71
N PHE A 283 -0.24 16.27 21.91
CA PHE A 283 0.11 14.91 22.34
C PHE A 283 1.46 14.47 21.78
N ILE A 284 2.35 13.97 22.63
CA ILE A 284 3.64 13.41 22.21
C ILE A 284 3.43 11.96 21.78
N LEU A 285 3.89 11.60 20.57
CA LEU A 285 3.85 10.22 20.12
C LEU A 285 4.79 9.32 20.95
N PRO A 286 4.37 8.10 21.34
CA PRO A 286 5.25 7.15 22.00
C PRO A 286 6.35 6.70 21.01
N ALA A 287 7.61 6.77 21.43
CA ALA A 287 8.75 6.49 20.56
C ALA A 287 8.73 5.05 20.03
N GLU A 288 8.21 4.11 20.80
CA GLU A 288 8.05 2.70 20.44
C GLU A 288 7.07 2.46 19.27
N LEU A 289 6.23 3.43 18.91
CA LEU A 289 5.35 3.36 17.75
C LEU A 289 5.99 3.93 16.47
N VAL A 290 7.06 4.72 16.61
CA VAL A 290 7.73 5.39 15.50
C VAL A 290 8.93 4.54 15.06
N LEU A 291 8.69 3.66 14.08
CA LEU A 291 9.76 2.93 13.42
C LEU A 291 10.53 3.88 12.49
N GLU A 292 11.83 4.01 12.69
CA GLU A 292 12.75 4.74 11.84
C GLU A 292 13.75 3.79 11.16
N VAL A 293 14.19 4.16 9.97
CA VAL A 293 15.23 3.47 9.20
C VAL A 293 16.45 4.39 9.09
N PRO A 294 17.60 4.05 9.72
CA PRO A 294 18.88 4.70 9.44
C PRO A 294 19.28 4.46 7.98
N ILE A 295 19.82 5.48 7.30
CA ILE A 295 20.14 5.40 5.88
C ILE A 295 21.64 5.12 5.68
N THR A 296 21.94 4.02 5.03
CA THR A 296 23.29 3.56 4.66
C THR A 296 23.35 3.17 3.18
N HIS A 297 24.54 3.19 2.58
CA HIS A 297 24.74 2.86 1.17
C HIS A 297 25.44 1.51 0.98
N PRO A 298 25.04 0.67 -0.01
CA PRO A 298 25.66 -0.65 -0.22
C PRO A 298 27.13 -0.58 -0.67
N THR A 299 27.57 0.55 -1.24
CA THR A 299 28.92 0.71 -1.85
C THR A 299 29.67 1.97 -1.41
N LEU A 300 29.07 2.84 -0.61
CA LEU A 300 29.64 4.12 -0.18
C LEU A 300 29.62 4.19 1.36
N PRO A 301 30.64 3.67 2.06
CA PRO A 301 30.59 3.50 3.52
C PRO A 301 30.37 4.81 4.29
N TRP A 302 30.92 5.92 3.80
CA TRP A 302 30.77 7.26 4.39
C TRP A 302 29.31 7.77 4.45
N PHE A 303 28.37 7.11 3.77
CA PHE A 303 26.97 7.53 3.80
C PHE A 303 26.35 7.37 5.19
N GLU A 304 26.84 6.42 6.01
CA GLU A 304 26.43 6.26 7.41
C GLU A 304 26.84 7.47 8.27
N ASP A 305 28.00 8.08 7.97
CA ASP A 305 28.52 9.25 8.69
C ASP A 305 27.65 10.52 8.50
N LEU A 306 26.79 10.55 7.47
CA LEU A 306 25.80 11.62 7.29
C LEU A 306 24.71 11.60 8.39
N GLY A 307 24.58 10.51 9.16
CA GLY A 307 23.65 10.38 10.27
C GLY A 307 22.17 10.47 9.87
N LEU A 308 21.84 10.11 8.62
CA LEU A 308 20.50 10.24 8.07
C LEU A 308 19.57 9.11 8.55
N ARG A 309 18.29 9.44 8.75
CA ARG A 309 17.23 8.47 9.03
C ARG A 309 15.89 8.98 8.49
N TRP A 310 14.96 8.06 8.24
CA TRP A 310 13.58 8.41 7.89
C TRP A 310 12.57 7.51 8.59
N TYR A 311 11.39 8.05 8.92
CA TYR A 311 10.31 7.27 9.52
C TYR A 311 9.69 6.32 8.48
N ALA A 312 9.34 5.10 8.89
CA ALA A 312 8.90 4.05 7.98
C ALA A 312 7.50 4.28 7.39
N LEU A 313 6.61 4.94 8.14
CA LEU A 313 5.16 4.98 7.84
C LEU A 313 4.72 6.34 7.25
N PRO A 314 4.44 6.43 5.94
CA PRO A 314 3.77 7.59 5.36
C PRO A 314 2.28 7.54 5.70
N ALA A 315 1.82 8.48 6.51
CA ALA A 315 0.43 8.56 6.95
C ALA A 315 -0.12 10.00 6.84
N VAL A 316 -0.80 10.32 5.74
CA VAL A 316 -1.41 11.64 5.49
C VAL A 316 -2.58 11.87 6.47
N ALA A 317 -2.65 13.04 7.07
CA ALA A 317 -3.55 13.31 8.21
C ALA A 317 -4.49 14.52 8.07
N ASN A 318 -4.21 15.46 7.14
CA ASN A 318 -4.97 16.72 7.00
C ASN A 318 -6.00 16.73 5.85
N MET A 319 -6.19 15.63 5.13
CA MET A 319 -7.19 15.53 4.07
C MET A 319 -8.58 15.21 4.63
N LEU A 320 -9.61 15.73 3.96
CA LEU A 320 -11.02 15.42 4.20
C LEU A 320 -11.41 14.23 3.32
N LEU A 321 -12.20 13.31 3.86
CA LEU A 321 -12.85 12.24 3.12
C LEU A 321 -14.32 12.63 2.87
N GLU A 322 -14.76 12.58 1.62
CA GLU A 322 -16.16 12.81 1.23
C GLU A 322 -16.78 11.48 0.77
N ILE A 323 -17.94 11.14 1.33
CA ILE A 323 -18.73 9.94 0.97
C ILE A 323 -20.21 10.31 0.92
N GLY A 324 -20.80 10.37 -0.28
CA GLY A 324 -22.25 10.55 -0.46
C GLY A 324 -22.76 11.86 0.15
N GLY A 325 -21.97 12.93 0.03
CA GLY A 325 -22.25 14.24 0.63
C GLY A 325 -21.99 14.36 2.12
N LEU A 326 -21.56 13.28 2.81
CA LEU A 326 -21.01 13.39 4.16
C LEU A 326 -19.53 13.74 4.09
N GLU A 327 -19.13 14.73 4.88
CA GLU A 327 -17.75 15.17 5.01
C GLU A 327 -17.13 14.66 6.32
N PHE A 328 -15.94 14.08 6.23
CA PHE A 328 -15.14 13.58 7.35
C PHE A 328 -13.82 14.38 7.42
N PRO A 329 -13.75 15.49 8.19
CA PRO A 329 -12.62 16.43 8.16
C PRO A 329 -11.32 15.90 8.77
N ALA A 330 -11.38 14.79 9.51
CA ALA A 330 -10.23 14.04 9.99
C ALA A 330 -10.36 12.56 9.59
N ALA A 331 -9.59 12.15 8.58
CA ALA A 331 -9.58 10.78 8.10
C ALA A 331 -8.14 10.33 7.76
N PRO A 332 -7.21 10.26 8.75
CA PRO A 332 -5.82 9.93 8.49
C PRO A 332 -5.69 8.54 7.86
N PHE A 333 -4.92 8.47 6.76
CA PHE A 333 -4.70 7.25 6.00
C PHE A 333 -3.21 7.01 5.75
N SER A 334 -2.81 5.74 5.69
CA SER A 334 -1.42 5.31 5.51
C SER A 334 -1.26 4.26 4.42
N GLY A 335 -0.04 4.19 3.90
CA GLY A 335 0.41 3.17 2.95
C GLY A 335 1.86 2.80 3.25
N TRP A 336 2.66 2.69 2.19
CA TRP A 336 4.12 2.56 2.26
C TRP A 336 4.76 3.45 1.22
N TYR A 337 6.02 3.81 1.44
CA TYR A 337 6.75 4.73 0.59
C TYR A 337 7.08 4.16 -0.79
N VAL A 338 7.04 5.03 -1.79
CA VAL A 338 7.86 4.91 -3.00
C VAL A 338 9.20 5.57 -2.70
N GLY A 339 10.33 4.89 -2.99
CA GLY A 339 11.66 5.35 -2.57
C GLY A 339 12.04 6.78 -2.98
N CYS A 340 11.52 7.27 -4.11
CA CYS A 340 11.76 8.64 -4.57
C CYS A 340 11.02 9.73 -3.78
N GLU A 341 10.01 9.40 -2.97
CA GLU A 341 9.44 10.35 -2.02
C GLU A 341 10.52 10.79 -1.03
N ILE A 342 11.20 9.84 -0.40
CA ILE A 342 12.30 10.12 0.53
C ILE A 342 13.55 10.58 -0.22
N GLY A 343 14.08 9.73 -1.11
CA GLY A 343 15.38 9.92 -1.74
C GLY A 343 15.46 11.14 -2.67
N MET A 344 14.36 11.53 -3.30
CA MET A 344 14.31 12.74 -4.13
C MET A 344 13.66 13.92 -3.38
N ARG A 345 12.44 13.76 -2.85
CA ARG A 345 11.66 14.91 -2.36
C ARG A 345 11.98 15.30 -0.92
N ASP A 346 12.21 14.35 -0.02
CA ASP A 346 12.58 14.68 1.37
C ASP A 346 14.06 15.09 1.48
N PHE A 347 14.96 14.35 0.83
CA PHE A 347 16.40 14.59 0.94
C PHE A 347 17.00 15.57 -0.09
N CYS A 348 16.50 15.66 -1.32
CA CYS A 348 17.15 16.45 -2.38
C CYS A 348 16.44 17.75 -2.78
N ASP A 349 15.17 17.98 -2.40
CA ASP A 349 14.50 19.27 -2.63
C ASP A 349 15.22 20.39 -1.84
N ALA A 350 15.45 21.53 -2.50
CA ALA A 350 16.20 22.66 -1.93
C ALA A 350 15.49 23.32 -0.73
N GLN A 351 14.16 23.23 -0.68
CA GLN A 351 13.31 23.69 0.43
C GLN A 351 13.03 22.59 1.48
N ARG A 352 13.82 21.51 1.46
CA ARG A 352 13.76 20.37 2.40
C ARG A 352 15.16 20.14 2.98
N TYR A 353 15.65 18.90 3.10
CA TYR A 353 16.98 18.65 3.68
C TYR A 353 18.14 19.05 2.76
N ASN A 354 17.91 19.26 1.45
CA ASN A 354 18.86 19.84 0.50
C ASN A 354 20.27 19.19 0.46
N LEU A 355 20.34 17.85 0.56
CA LEU A 355 21.60 17.11 0.74
C LEU A 355 22.38 16.84 -0.55
N LEU A 356 21.83 17.25 -1.70
CA LEU A 356 22.33 16.82 -3.01
C LEU A 356 23.77 17.27 -3.30
N GLN A 357 24.18 18.44 -2.79
CA GLN A 357 25.54 18.95 -2.95
C GLN A 357 26.54 18.24 -2.05
N GLU A 358 26.23 18.07 -0.75
CA GLU A 358 27.06 17.37 0.23
C GLU A 358 27.40 15.94 -0.24
N VAL A 359 26.39 15.22 -0.72
CA VAL A 359 26.52 13.87 -1.29
C VAL A 359 27.41 13.87 -2.52
N ALA A 360 27.26 14.83 -3.43
CA ALA A 360 28.07 14.93 -4.64
C ALA A 360 29.54 15.26 -4.35
N GLU A 361 29.81 16.06 -3.32
CA GLU A 361 31.17 16.40 -2.86
C GLU A 361 31.85 15.19 -2.21
N GLN A 362 31.14 14.42 -1.37
CA GLN A 362 31.63 13.15 -0.80
C GLN A 362 31.86 12.06 -1.87
N MET A 363 31.09 12.08 -2.96
CA MET A 363 31.33 11.24 -4.15
C MET A 363 32.51 11.72 -5.02
N GLY A 364 33.15 12.86 -4.71
CA GLY A 364 34.24 13.43 -5.51
C GLY A 364 33.83 13.94 -6.90
N LEU A 365 32.56 14.33 -7.08
CA LEU A 365 32.03 14.84 -8.34
C LEU A 365 32.38 16.33 -8.53
N ASP A 366 32.59 16.75 -9.79
CA ASP A 366 32.78 18.17 -10.09
C ASP A 366 31.44 18.93 -10.01
N THR A 367 31.18 19.53 -8.85
CA THR A 367 29.96 20.31 -8.57
C THR A 367 29.95 21.69 -9.22
N ARG A 368 31.07 22.17 -9.77
CA ARG A 368 31.24 23.54 -10.29
C ARG A 368 30.50 23.78 -11.61
N THR A 369 30.15 22.73 -12.35
CA THR A 369 29.45 22.81 -13.63
C THR A 369 28.30 21.81 -13.70
N THR A 370 27.14 22.25 -14.19
CA THR A 370 25.99 21.35 -14.41
C THR A 370 26.24 20.33 -15.52
N LEU A 371 27.22 20.56 -16.41
CA LEU A 371 27.58 19.65 -17.50
C LEU A 371 28.18 18.32 -17.03
N SER A 372 28.66 18.22 -15.78
CA SER A 372 29.16 16.96 -15.22
C SER A 372 28.04 15.98 -14.82
N LEU A 373 26.78 16.45 -14.83
CA LEU A 373 25.58 15.76 -14.34
C LEU A 373 25.73 15.26 -12.90
N TRP A 374 26.41 16.04 -12.06
CA TRP A 374 26.67 15.69 -10.66
C TRP A 374 25.38 15.54 -9.85
N LYS A 375 24.37 16.37 -10.14
CA LYS A 375 23.05 16.32 -9.49
C LYS A 375 22.34 15.00 -9.79
N ASP A 376 22.33 14.60 -11.05
CA ASP A 376 21.68 13.36 -11.51
C ASP A 376 22.34 12.14 -10.85
N LYS A 377 23.68 12.10 -10.80
CA LYS A 377 24.46 11.04 -10.16
C LYS A 377 24.19 10.94 -8.66
N ALA A 378 24.30 12.06 -7.92
CA ALA A 378 24.06 12.08 -6.48
C ALA A 378 22.60 11.75 -6.12
N ALA A 379 21.63 12.17 -6.94
CA ALA A 379 20.23 11.82 -6.74
C ALA A 379 19.95 10.32 -6.94
N VAL A 380 20.65 9.66 -7.87
CA VAL A 380 20.57 8.20 -8.04
C VAL A 380 21.11 7.48 -6.80
N GLU A 381 22.35 7.78 -6.34
CA GLU A 381 22.91 7.12 -5.16
C GLU A 381 22.09 7.39 -3.88
N MET A 382 21.50 8.59 -3.73
CA MET A 382 20.57 8.87 -2.62
C MET A 382 19.32 7.97 -2.65
N ASN A 383 18.77 7.69 -3.84
CA ASN A 383 17.65 6.74 -3.98
C ASN A 383 18.08 5.29 -3.74
N VAL A 384 19.30 4.91 -4.16
CA VAL A 384 19.89 3.60 -3.85
C VAL A 384 20.07 3.42 -2.34
N ALA A 385 20.58 4.43 -1.64
CA ALA A 385 20.73 4.43 -0.17
C ALA A 385 19.40 4.13 0.52
N VAL A 386 18.35 4.87 0.18
CA VAL A 386 17.00 4.71 0.76
C VAL A 386 16.46 3.30 0.52
N LEU A 387 16.48 2.82 -0.71
CA LEU A 387 15.93 1.49 -1.05
C LEU A 387 16.71 0.37 -0.36
N HIS A 388 18.05 0.44 -0.37
CA HIS A 388 18.93 -0.50 0.33
C HIS A 388 18.64 -0.54 1.83
N SER A 389 18.55 0.63 2.47
CA SER A 389 18.36 0.75 3.92
C SER A 389 17.04 0.17 4.39
N PHE A 390 15.95 0.47 3.67
CA PHE A 390 14.62 -0.08 3.98
C PHE A 390 14.59 -1.60 3.77
N GLN A 391 15.21 -2.12 2.71
CA GLN A 391 15.33 -3.56 2.47
C GLN A 391 16.15 -4.26 3.58
N LEU A 392 17.29 -3.70 3.97
CA LEU A 392 18.14 -4.20 5.05
C LEU A 392 17.40 -4.22 6.40
N ALA A 393 16.66 -3.15 6.71
CA ALA A 393 15.79 -3.05 7.89
C ALA A 393 14.50 -3.88 7.80
N LYS A 394 14.26 -4.59 6.67
CA LYS A 394 13.04 -5.38 6.39
C LYS A 394 11.74 -4.57 6.47
N VAL A 395 11.82 -3.29 6.10
CA VAL A 395 10.69 -2.35 6.02
C VAL A 395 10.15 -2.31 4.60
N THR A 396 8.83 -2.37 4.45
CA THR A 396 8.16 -2.29 3.15
C THR A 396 8.42 -0.96 2.46
N ILE A 397 9.04 -1.02 1.28
CA ILE A 397 9.22 0.09 0.35
C ILE A 397 9.05 -0.44 -1.07
N VAL A 398 8.76 0.43 -2.03
CA VAL A 398 8.76 0.09 -3.46
C VAL A 398 9.58 1.10 -4.26
N ASP A 399 10.28 0.65 -5.29
CA ASP A 399 10.97 1.55 -6.22
C ASP A 399 9.99 2.19 -7.20
N HIS A 400 10.42 3.26 -7.85
CA HIS A 400 9.58 4.06 -8.74
C HIS A 400 9.29 3.41 -10.10
N HIS A 401 10.08 2.41 -10.54
CA HIS A 401 9.80 1.66 -11.76
C HIS A 401 8.71 0.60 -11.52
N ALA A 402 8.88 -0.23 -10.48
CA ALA A 402 7.95 -1.30 -10.15
C ALA A 402 6.54 -0.77 -9.82
N VAL A 403 6.44 0.34 -9.08
CA VAL A 403 5.13 0.96 -8.78
C VAL A 403 4.49 1.59 -10.02
N ALA A 404 5.28 2.14 -10.96
CA ALA A 404 4.75 2.69 -12.22
C ALA A 404 4.22 1.57 -13.14
N GLU A 405 4.92 0.44 -13.26
CA GLU A 405 4.39 -0.75 -13.94
C GLU A 405 3.12 -1.29 -13.27
N SER A 406 3.09 -1.29 -11.94
CA SER A 406 1.92 -1.69 -11.16
C SER A 406 0.72 -0.76 -11.41
N PHE A 407 0.98 0.55 -11.56
CA PHE A 407 -0.05 1.51 -11.94
C PHE A 407 -0.61 1.26 -13.36
N MET A 408 0.24 0.91 -14.33
CA MET A 408 -0.24 0.56 -15.68
C MET A 408 -1.19 -0.65 -15.65
N LYS A 409 -0.85 -1.69 -14.88
CA LYS A 409 -1.72 -2.85 -14.63
C LYS A 409 -3.02 -2.46 -13.91
N HIS A 410 -2.98 -1.47 -13.02
CA HIS A 410 -4.19 -0.91 -12.40
C HIS A 410 -5.07 -0.18 -13.44
N LEU A 411 -4.50 0.72 -14.23
CA LEU A 411 -5.17 1.47 -15.30
C LEU A 411 -5.90 0.53 -16.29
N GLU A 412 -5.23 -0.51 -16.77
CA GLU A 412 -5.82 -1.52 -17.66
C GLU A 412 -7.03 -2.25 -17.01
N ASN A 413 -6.92 -2.60 -15.74
CA ASN A 413 -8.01 -3.24 -15.00
C ASN A 413 -9.19 -2.29 -14.78
N GLU A 414 -8.94 -1.04 -14.42
CA GLU A 414 -9.97 -0.02 -14.21
C GLU A 414 -10.70 0.31 -15.51
N GLN A 415 -9.96 0.44 -16.62
CA GLN A 415 -10.50 0.61 -17.95
C GLN A 415 -11.42 -0.55 -18.34
N ARG A 416 -11.03 -1.80 -18.04
CA ARG A 416 -11.82 -3.01 -18.30
C ARG A 416 -13.05 -3.14 -17.39
N ILE A 417 -12.95 -2.73 -16.13
CA ILE A 417 -14.00 -2.97 -15.10
C ILE A 417 -15.04 -1.85 -15.08
N ARG A 418 -14.63 -0.59 -15.25
CA ARG A 418 -15.51 0.59 -15.14
C ARG A 418 -15.31 1.64 -16.23
N GLY A 419 -14.58 1.33 -17.29
CA GLY A 419 -14.48 2.18 -18.48
C GLY A 419 -13.58 3.41 -18.34
N GLY A 420 -12.75 3.51 -17.30
CA GLY A 420 -11.80 4.61 -17.15
C GLY A 420 -11.08 4.62 -15.80
N CYS A 421 -10.13 5.55 -15.64
CA CYS A 421 -9.39 5.77 -14.39
C CYS A 421 -8.97 7.25 -14.26
N PRO A 422 -9.47 8.00 -13.26
CA PRO A 422 -9.04 9.38 -13.05
C PRO A 422 -7.55 9.40 -12.68
N ALA A 423 -6.74 10.19 -13.37
CA ALA A 423 -5.29 10.15 -13.22
C ALA A 423 -4.62 11.50 -13.52
N ASP A 424 -3.80 11.98 -12.58
CA ASP A 424 -3.07 13.25 -12.66
C ASP A 424 -1.61 13.00 -13.06
N TRP A 425 -1.32 13.06 -14.37
CA TRP A 425 0.01 12.75 -14.93
C TRP A 425 1.15 13.52 -14.24
N VAL A 426 0.91 14.77 -13.84
CA VAL A 426 1.90 15.65 -13.17
C VAL A 426 2.35 15.10 -11.82
N TRP A 427 1.48 14.33 -11.14
CA TRP A 427 1.77 13.70 -9.84
C TRP A 427 2.18 12.25 -9.95
N LEU A 428 1.74 11.55 -10.99
CA LEU A 428 1.96 10.12 -11.15
C LEU A 428 3.30 9.77 -11.84
N VAL A 429 3.87 10.67 -12.63
CA VAL A 429 5.24 10.52 -13.14
C VAL A 429 6.24 10.75 -12.00
N PRO A 430 7.15 9.80 -11.71
CA PRO A 430 8.14 9.97 -10.64
C PRO A 430 9.07 11.18 -10.85
N PRO A 431 9.55 11.83 -9.77
CA PRO A 431 10.37 13.04 -9.84
C PRO A 431 11.82 12.79 -10.31
N ILE A 432 12.19 11.53 -10.52
CA ILE A 432 13.47 11.08 -11.08
C ILE A 432 13.16 10.02 -12.14
N SER A 433 14.02 9.88 -13.16
CA SER A 433 13.89 8.86 -14.20
C SER A 433 12.57 8.86 -14.99
N GLY A 434 11.84 9.99 -15.05
CA GLY A 434 10.46 10.07 -15.55
C GLY A 434 10.18 9.30 -16.85
N SER A 435 10.88 9.61 -17.94
CA SER A 435 10.69 8.94 -19.25
C SER A 435 11.20 7.50 -19.33
N LEU A 436 11.91 7.03 -18.29
CA LEU A 436 12.31 5.62 -18.12
C LEU A 436 11.22 4.80 -17.41
N THR A 437 10.08 5.41 -17.08
CA THR A 437 8.90 4.74 -16.53
C THR A 437 7.79 4.67 -17.58
N PRO A 438 6.97 3.60 -17.61
CA PRO A 438 5.96 3.41 -18.66
C PRO A 438 4.84 4.45 -18.62
N ILE A 439 4.59 5.06 -17.46
CA ILE A 439 3.51 6.03 -17.24
C ILE A 439 3.78 7.38 -17.92
N PHE A 440 5.04 7.78 -18.10
CA PHE A 440 5.38 8.99 -18.86
C PHE A 440 4.82 8.93 -20.30
N HIS A 441 4.83 7.75 -20.91
CA HIS A 441 4.36 7.53 -22.28
C HIS A 441 2.84 7.34 -22.39
N GLN A 442 2.10 7.36 -21.28
CA GLN A 442 0.67 7.17 -21.24
C GLN A 442 -0.09 8.51 -21.20
N GLU A 443 -0.97 8.75 -22.17
CA GLU A 443 -1.96 9.81 -22.05
C GLU A 443 -2.98 9.47 -20.95
N LEU A 444 -3.27 10.43 -20.07
CA LEU A 444 -4.13 10.26 -18.91
C LEU A 444 -5.18 11.38 -18.87
N VAL A 445 -6.36 11.07 -18.31
CA VAL A 445 -7.45 12.05 -18.13
C VAL A 445 -7.62 12.31 -16.64
N ASN A 446 -7.51 13.57 -16.24
CA ASN A 446 -7.69 13.99 -14.85
C ASN A 446 -9.11 14.53 -14.64
N TYR A 447 -9.87 13.88 -13.77
CA TYR A 447 -11.24 14.23 -13.39
C TYR A 447 -11.52 13.77 -11.96
N GLN A 448 -12.57 14.30 -11.35
CA GLN A 448 -12.93 14.02 -9.96
C GLN A 448 -14.22 13.18 -9.90
N LEU A 449 -14.24 12.23 -8.97
CA LEU A 449 -15.38 11.37 -8.66
C LEU A 449 -15.69 11.46 -7.16
N SER A 450 -16.90 11.04 -6.77
CA SER A 450 -17.27 10.74 -5.38
C SER A 450 -17.43 9.22 -5.21
N PRO A 451 -17.12 8.62 -4.04
CA PRO A 451 -16.38 9.19 -2.91
C PRO A 451 -14.97 9.67 -3.28
N GLY A 452 -14.37 10.56 -2.48
CA GLY A 452 -13.04 11.11 -2.78
C GLY A 452 -12.37 11.84 -1.62
N PHE A 453 -11.04 11.96 -1.69
CA PHE A 453 -10.26 12.78 -0.75
C PHE A 453 -10.14 14.23 -1.25
N ARG A 454 -10.28 15.20 -0.36
CA ARG A 454 -10.16 16.64 -0.61
C ARG A 454 -9.05 17.24 0.26
N TYR A 455 -8.38 18.27 -0.26
CA TYR A 455 -7.53 19.10 0.58
C TYR A 455 -8.39 20.03 1.44
N GLN A 456 -7.84 20.55 2.52
CA GLN A 456 -8.51 21.51 3.40
C GLN A 456 -7.59 22.71 3.63
N ALA A 457 -8.15 23.84 4.04
CA ALA A 457 -7.34 24.91 4.62
C ALA A 457 -6.70 24.43 5.93
N ASP A 458 -5.47 24.87 6.20
CA ASP A 458 -4.78 24.59 7.45
C ASP A 458 -5.60 25.19 8.61
N PRO A 459 -5.95 24.42 9.65
CA PRO A 459 -6.97 24.81 10.62
C PRO A 459 -6.61 26.08 11.39
N TRP A 460 -5.32 26.32 11.69
CA TRP A 460 -4.85 27.53 12.37
C TRP A 460 -5.06 28.83 11.58
N LYS A 461 -5.27 28.76 10.26
CA LYS A 461 -5.52 29.95 9.42
C LYS A 461 -6.96 30.48 9.53
N SER A 462 -7.88 29.65 10.04
CA SER A 462 -9.28 30.00 10.30
C SER A 462 -9.68 29.84 11.77
N TYR A 463 -8.74 29.46 12.64
CA TYR A 463 -9.01 29.22 14.05
C TYR A 463 -9.19 30.51 14.84
N ILE A 464 -10.25 30.61 15.64
CA ILE A 464 -10.49 31.72 16.56
C ILE A 464 -10.35 31.17 17.99
N PRO A 465 -9.29 31.54 18.74
CA PRO A 465 -9.09 31.08 20.11
C PRO A 465 -10.25 31.44 21.02
N LYS A 466 -10.80 30.45 21.75
CA LYS A 466 -12.02 30.62 22.57
C LYS A 466 -11.79 31.27 23.95
N GLY A 467 -10.71 32.04 24.11
CA GLY A 467 -10.51 32.93 25.26
C GLY A 467 -9.66 32.40 26.42
N THR A 468 -8.88 31.33 26.21
CA THR A 468 -7.78 30.98 27.13
C THR A 468 -6.45 31.47 26.59
N THR A 469 -5.70 32.26 27.37
CA THR A 469 -4.31 32.63 27.05
C THR A 469 -3.48 31.37 26.76
N ILE A 470 -2.68 31.41 25.70
CA ILE A 470 -1.75 30.36 25.25
C ILE A 470 -0.57 30.23 26.24
N THR A 471 -0.89 29.80 27.47
CA THR A 471 0.03 29.65 28.61
C THR A 471 -0.49 28.66 29.67
N ARG A 472 -1.27 27.63 29.29
CA ARG A 472 -1.38 26.44 30.16
C ARG A 472 -0.06 25.66 30.11
N LYS A 473 0.85 26.00 31.02
CA LYS A 473 2.05 25.18 31.31
C LYS A 473 1.56 23.78 31.70
N LYS A 474 1.65 22.83 30.77
CA LYS A 474 1.27 21.43 31.00
C LYS A 474 1.98 20.91 32.26
N THR A 475 1.20 20.47 33.24
CA THR A 475 1.74 20.04 34.52
C THR A 475 2.38 18.65 34.42
N PHE A 476 3.24 18.27 35.37
CA PHE A 476 3.84 16.92 35.43
C PHE A 476 2.78 15.79 35.36
N LYS A 477 1.57 16.08 35.83
CA LYS A 477 0.38 15.23 35.77
C LYS A 477 -0.10 14.91 34.33
N GLU A 478 0.07 15.83 33.39
CA GLU A 478 -0.32 15.65 31.98
C GLU A 478 0.70 14.80 31.22
N ILE A 479 2.00 14.99 31.48
CA ILE A 479 3.05 14.10 30.98
C ILE A 479 2.86 12.69 31.54
N ALA A 480 2.58 12.57 32.85
CA ALA A 480 2.23 11.30 33.47
C ALA A 480 0.95 10.68 32.89
N ASN A 481 -0.04 11.48 32.47
CA ASN A 481 -1.23 10.97 31.78
C ASN A 481 -0.91 10.47 30.37
N ALA A 482 -0.05 11.15 29.59
CA ALA A 482 0.41 10.65 28.29
C ALA A 482 1.12 9.30 28.44
N VAL A 483 2.07 9.19 29.38
CA VAL A 483 2.76 7.92 29.71
C VAL A 483 1.76 6.85 30.19
N LYS A 484 0.75 7.24 30.99
CA LYS A 484 -0.29 6.32 31.47
C LYS A 484 -1.23 5.85 30.33
N ILE A 485 -1.49 6.69 29.33
CA ILE A 485 -2.24 6.31 28.13
C ILE A 485 -1.40 5.33 27.30
N SER A 486 -0.12 5.62 27.05
CA SER A 486 0.80 4.68 26.37
C SER A 486 0.88 3.34 27.11
N ALA A 487 1.03 3.35 28.44
CA ALA A 487 1.08 2.14 29.26
C ALA A 487 -0.26 1.37 29.26
N LYS A 488 -1.41 2.07 29.30
CA LYS A 488 -2.75 1.44 29.22
C LYS A 488 -3.02 0.86 27.84
N LEU A 489 -2.60 1.55 26.78
CA LEU A 489 -2.68 1.07 25.39
C LEU A 489 -1.77 -0.15 25.19
N MET A 490 -0.52 -0.10 25.66
CA MET A 490 0.41 -1.24 25.66
C MET A 490 -0.17 -2.43 26.42
N GLY A 491 -0.75 -2.22 27.60
CA GLY A 491 -1.45 -3.27 28.34
C GLY A 491 -2.60 -3.91 27.55
N HIS A 492 -3.40 -3.09 26.85
CA HIS A 492 -4.51 -3.56 26.02
C HIS A 492 -4.03 -4.32 24.77
N VAL A 493 -2.99 -3.82 24.09
CA VAL A 493 -2.36 -4.45 22.91
C VAL A 493 -1.63 -5.75 23.29
N MET A 494 -1.03 -5.83 24.48
CA MET A 494 -0.47 -7.06 25.03
C MET A 494 -1.56 -8.10 25.32
N ALA A 495 -2.69 -7.67 25.91
CA ALA A 495 -3.80 -8.54 26.30
C ALA A 495 -4.59 -9.12 25.11
N GLN A 496 -4.62 -8.44 23.96
CA GLN A 496 -5.34 -8.92 22.76
C GLN A 496 -4.54 -9.92 21.89
N ARG A 497 -3.32 -10.31 22.29
CA ARG A 497 -2.52 -11.26 21.49
C ARG A 497 -3.11 -12.67 21.54
N VAL A 498 -3.28 -13.27 20.36
CA VAL A 498 -3.76 -14.65 20.22
C VAL A 498 -2.80 -15.61 20.95
N LYS A 499 -3.34 -16.57 21.71
CA LYS A 499 -2.56 -17.61 22.36
C LYS A 499 -2.01 -18.58 21.31
N ALA A 500 -0.74 -18.94 21.43
CA ALA A 500 -0.10 -19.94 20.58
C ALA A 500 0.59 -20.96 21.47
N THR A 501 0.21 -22.22 21.40
CA THR A 501 0.85 -23.28 22.17
C THR A 501 1.78 -24.07 21.25
N ILE A 502 3.06 -24.07 21.59
CA ILE A 502 4.15 -24.72 20.87
C ILE A 502 4.51 -25.98 21.67
N LEU A 503 4.16 -27.14 21.14
CA LEU A 503 4.47 -28.43 21.75
C LEU A 503 5.74 -28.99 21.11
N TYR A 504 6.57 -29.70 21.87
CA TYR A 504 7.75 -30.37 21.33
C TYR A 504 7.94 -31.79 21.89
N ALA A 505 8.56 -32.65 21.08
CA ALA A 505 9.16 -33.91 21.52
C ALA A 505 10.55 -34.04 20.88
N SER A 506 11.52 -34.56 21.62
CA SER A 506 12.91 -34.66 21.16
C SER A 506 13.74 -35.61 22.02
N GLU A 507 14.48 -36.51 21.37
CA GLU A 507 15.52 -37.33 21.99
C GLU A 507 16.82 -36.53 22.21
N THR A 508 17.31 -35.90 21.15
CA THR A 508 18.64 -35.25 21.11
C THR A 508 18.60 -33.77 21.48
N GLY A 509 17.43 -33.25 21.83
CA GLY A 509 17.21 -31.83 22.17
C GLY A 509 17.13 -30.87 20.98
N LYS A 510 17.39 -31.30 19.74
CA LYS A 510 17.26 -30.45 18.54
C LYS A 510 15.88 -29.80 18.42
N SER A 511 14.81 -30.61 18.46
CA SER A 511 13.43 -30.15 18.28
C SER A 511 12.98 -29.25 19.44
N LYS A 512 13.51 -29.50 20.65
CA LYS A 512 13.35 -28.60 21.80
C LYS A 512 13.99 -27.23 21.51
N ALA A 513 15.24 -27.19 21.04
CA ALA A 513 15.88 -25.92 20.66
C ALA A 513 15.10 -25.17 19.57
N TYR A 514 14.61 -25.87 18.54
CA TYR A 514 13.74 -25.28 17.52
C TYR A 514 12.43 -24.72 18.11
N ALA A 515 11.79 -25.40 19.06
CA ALA A 515 10.58 -24.90 19.72
C ALA A 515 10.82 -23.64 20.55
N PHE A 516 11.97 -23.51 21.22
CA PHE A 516 12.36 -22.29 21.93
C PHE A 516 12.71 -21.15 20.96
N ASN A 517 13.42 -21.40 19.87
CA ASN A 517 13.65 -20.40 18.82
C ASN A 517 12.32 -19.93 18.18
N LEU A 518 11.39 -20.86 17.95
CA LEU A 518 10.03 -20.56 17.47
C LEU A 518 9.28 -19.69 18.48
N LYS A 519 9.42 -19.94 19.78
CA LYS A 519 8.86 -19.09 20.84
C LYS A 519 9.39 -17.66 20.76
N GLU A 520 10.68 -17.45 20.60
CA GLU A 520 11.27 -16.09 20.49
C GLU A 520 10.74 -15.35 19.26
N LEU A 521 10.66 -16.01 18.11
CA LEU A 521 10.00 -15.49 16.91
C LEU A 521 8.52 -15.13 17.16
N PHE A 522 7.77 -16.00 17.86
CA PHE A 522 6.33 -15.83 18.09
C PHE A 522 5.99 -14.89 19.24
N GLN A 523 6.90 -14.62 20.19
CA GLN A 523 6.74 -13.66 21.31
C GLN A 523 6.48 -12.24 20.80
N SER A 524 6.76 -12.00 19.52
CA SER A 524 6.54 -10.75 18.83
C SER A 524 5.05 -10.49 18.48
N ALA A 525 4.28 -11.53 18.12
CA ALA A 525 2.94 -11.40 17.56
C ALA A 525 1.85 -12.15 18.35
N PHE A 526 2.23 -13.20 19.07
CA PHE A 526 1.35 -14.06 19.86
C PHE A 526 1.68 -13.94 21.36
N ALA A 527 0.92 -14.66 22.18
CA ALA A 527 1.34 -15.06 23.51
C ALA A 527 1.79 -16.54 23.46
N PRO A 528 3.05 -16.83 23.07
CA PRO A 528 3.49 -18.21 22.89
C PRO A 528 3.86 -18.89 24.21
N ARG A 529 3.28 -20.07 24.43
CA ARG A 529 3.64 -21.02 25.48
C ARG A 529 4.40 -22.18 24.84
N VAL A 530 5.55 -22.58 25.39
CA VAL A 530 6.23 -23.82 24.99
C VAL A 530 5.98 -24.86 26.07
N MET A 531 5.62 -26.08 25.68
CA MET A 531 5.48 -27.24 26.57
C MET A 531 6.07 -28.48 25.91
N CYS A 532 6.50 -29.44 26.71
CA CYS A 532 6.85 -30.77 26.23
C CYS A 532 5.56 -31.57 25.96
N LEU A 533 5.60 -32.55 25.05
CA LEU A 533 4.40 -33.29 24.61
C LEU A 533 3.88 -34.28 25.67
N ASP A 534 4.75 -34.79 26.53
CA ASP A 534 4.44 -35.60 27.71
C ASP A 534 3.73 -34.81 28.83
N GLU A 535 4.05 -33.52 28.99
CA GLU A 535 3.45 -32.59 29.96
C GLU A 535 2.09 -32.01 29.49
N TYR A 536 1.67 -32.28 28.25
CA TYR A 536 0.53 -31.61 27.63
C TYR A 536 -0.74 -32.47 27.62
N ASP A 537 -1.79 -31.99 28.29
CA ASP A 537 -3.12 -32.62 28.28
C ASP A 537 -3.80 -32.45 26.91
N VAL A 538 -4.00 -33.58 26.24
CA VAL A 538 -4.63 -33.73 24.92
C VAL A 538 -6.05 -33.13 24.88
N VAL A 539 -6.80 -33.15 25.99
CA VAL A 539 -8.15 -32.55 26.09
C VAL A 539 -8.10 -31.02 25.90
N SER A 540 -6.96 -30.39 26.19
CA SER A 540 -6.77 -28.95 25.96
C SER A 540 -6.77 -28.56 24.47
N LEU A 541 -6.58 -29.51 23.53
CA LEU A 541 -6.57 -29.21 22.08
C LEU A 541 -7.87 -28.58 21.55
N GLU A 542 -9.00 -28.84 22.21
CA GLU A 542 -10.30 -28.23 21.83
C GLU A 542 -10.36 -26.73 22.16
N HIS A 543 -9.59 -26.30 23.16
CA HIS A 543 -9.61 -24.95 23.74
C HIS A 543 -8.48 -24.04 23.22
N GLU A 544 -7.52 -24.60 22.49
CA GLU A 544 -6.37 -23.86 21.95
C GLU A 544 -6.68 -23.14 20.63
N THR A 545 -6.31 -21.86 20.54
CA THR A 545 -6.53 -21.04 19.34
C THR A 545 -5.53 -21.32 18.21
N LEU A 546 -4.30 -21.71 18.55
CA LEU A 546 -3.25 -22.10 17.61
C LEU A 546 -2.28 -23.07 18.31
N VAL A 547 -2.11 -24.25 17.73
CA VAL A 547 -1.13 -25.25 18.21
C VAL A 547 -0.10 -25.53 17.10
N LEU A 548 1.17 -25.54 17.49
CA LEU A 548 2.33 -25.84 16.65
C LEU A 548 3.08 -27.00 17.29
N VAL A 549 3.45 -28.04 16.52
CA VAL A 549 4.10 -29.25 17.08
C VAL A 549 5.46 -29.45 16.42
N VAL A 550 6.53 -29.36 17.21
CA VAL A 550 7.92 -29.46 16.76
C VAL A 550 8.51 -30.76 17.31
N THR A 551 8.42 -31.84 16.53
CA THR A 551 8.91 -33.17 16.92
C THR A 551 10.00 -33.65 15.99
N SER A 552 11.01 -34.35 16.52
CA SER A 552 11.84 -35.25 15.71
C SER A 552 11.10 -36.58 15.48
N THR A 553 11.60 -37.42 14.58
CA THR A 553 11.20 -38.83 14.46
C THR A 553 12.42 -39.73 14.55
N PHE A 554 12.26 -40.95 15.04
CA PHE A 554 13.31 -41.97 15.07
C PHE A 554 12.99 -43.16 14.17
N GLY A 555 14.02 -43.85 13.69
CA GLY A 555 13.90 -45.09 12.94
C GLY A 555 13.02 -44.99 11.69
N ASN A 556 11.82 -45.58 11.74
CA ASN A 556 10.89 -45.67 10.61
C ASN A 556 9.81 -44.57 10.61
N GLY A 557 9.98 -43.52 11.42
CA GLY A 557 8.98 -42.44 11.59
C GLY A 557 8.26 -42.48 12.94
N ASP A 558 8.80 -43.22 13.92
CA ASP A 558 8.24 -43.32 15.27
C ASP A 558 8.47 -42.00 16.04
N PRO A 559 7.54 -41.59 16.92
CA PRO A 559 7.71 -40.40 17.76
C PRO A 559 8.82 -40.62 18.81
N PRO A 560 9.40 -39.55 19.38
CA PRO A 560 10.31 -39.64 20.53
C PRO A 560 9.58 -40.14 21.78
N GLU A 561 10.31 -40.66 22.77
CA GLU A 561 9.79 -41.17 24.05
C GLU A 561 8.87 -40.14 24.73
N ASN A 562 9.30 -38.88 24.81
CA ASN A 562 8.53 -37.75 25.33
C ASN A 562 7.39 -37.24 24.41
N GLY A 563 7.03 -38.00 23.38
CA GLY A 563 5.88 -37.79 22.52
C GLY A 563 4.99 -39.02 22.31
N GLU A 564 5.36 -40.20 22.81
CA GLU A 564 4.62 -41.46 22.59
C GLU A 564 3.20 -41.42 23.17
N SER A 565 3.04 -40.92 24.39
CA SER A 565 1.74 -40.82 25.08
C SER A 565 0.74 -39.96 24.31
N PHE A 566 1.19 -38.78 23.85
CA PHE A 566 0.42 -37.86 23.04
C PHE A 566 0.09 -38.44 21.65
N ALA A 567 1.05 -39.12 21.01
CA ALA A 567 0.82 -39.79 19.73
C ALA A 567 -0.22 -40.92 19.85
N LYS A 568 -0.17 -41.72 20.91
CA LYS A 568 -1.16 -42.77 21.21
C LYS A 568 -2.56 -42.18 21.40
N ALA A 569 -2.69 -41.13 22.20
CA ALA A 569 -3.97 -40.45 22.42
C ALA A 569 -4.55 -39.83 21.14
N LEU A 570 -3.71 -39.24 20.27
CA LEU A 570 -4.13 -38.78 18.94
C LEU A 570 -4.66 -39.93 18.06
N MET A 571 -4.01 -41.10 18.10
CA MET A 571 -4.45 -42.27 17.34
C MET A 571 -5.79 -42.81 17.86
N GLU A 572 -5.98 -42.89 19.19
CA GLU A 572 -7.23 -43.28 19.83
C GLU A 572 -8.40 -42.34 19.46
N MET A 573 -8.17 -41.02 19.46
CA MET A 573 -9.15 -40.03 18.99
C MET A 573 -9.44 -40.11 17.48
N SER A 574 -8.53 -40.66 16.69
CA SER A 574 -8.69 -40.81 15.23
C SER A 574 -9.44 -42.07 14.81
N CYS A 575 -9.56 -43.07 15.69
CA CYS A 575 -10.21 -44.36 15.38
C CYS A 575 -10.89 -44.99 16.62
N PRO A 576 -12.07 -44.52 17.03
CA PRO A 576 -12.75 -44.96 18.26
C PRO A 576 -13.38 -46.37 18.22
N TYR A 577 -13.04 -47.22 17.24
CA TYR A 577 -13.67 -48.54 17.01
C TYR A 577 -12.68 -49.70 16.83
N LEU A 578 -11.82 -49.95 17.83
CA LEU A 578 -11.12 -51.23 17.99
C LEU A 578 -11.01 -51.63 19.48
N GLY A 579 -12.16 -51.89 20.11
CA GLY A 579 -12.24 -52.53 21.42
C GLY A 579 -12.45 -54.04 21.30
N ALA A 580 -11.36 -54.82 21.17
CA ALA A 580 -11.38 -56.28 21.32
C ALA A 580 -9.97 -56.79 21.70
N PRO A 581 -9.82 -57.69 22.70
CA PRO A 581 -8.51 -58.18 23.14
C PRO A 581 -8.13 -59.53 22.51
N GLU A 582 -7.02 -59.60 21.77
CA GLU A 582 -6.10 -60.76 21.74
C GLU A 582 -4.75 -60.34 21.08
N PRO A 583 -3.64 -61.05 21.35
CA PRO A 583 -2.29 -60.60 20.99
C PRO A 583 -1.78 -61.10 19.63
N GLU A 584 -0.63 -60.54 19.20
CA GLU A 584 0.16 -60.86 17.99
C GLU A 584 -0.51 -60.48 16.65
N LEU A 585 0.06 -59.62 15.81
CA LEU A 585 1.46 -59.64 15.33
C LEU A 585 1.89 -58.24 14.84
N GLN A 586 3.20 -57.92 14.92
CA GLN A 586 3.78 -56.68 14.39
C GLN A 586 3.39 -56.43 12.91
N LYS A 587 2.48 -55.48 12.66
CA LYS A 587 2.28 -54.91 11.32
C LYS A 587 3.34 -53.86 11.05
N SER A 588 4.47 -54.32 10.50
CA SER A 588 5.58 -53.50 9.99
C SER A 588 5.08 -52.24 9.27
N TYR A 589 5.46 -51.07 9.77
CA TYR A 589 5.26 -49.78 9.11
C TYR A 589 6.06 -49.74 7.80
N LYS A 590 5.41 -50.10 6.69
CA LYS A 590 6.09 -50.26 5.39
C LYS A 590 5.37 -49.55 4.24
N MET A 591 5.14 -48.25 4.41
CA MET A 591 4.86 -47.36 3.29
C MET A 591 6.18 -47.07 2.54
N ARG A 592 6.57 -47.97 1.63
CA ARG A 592 7.65 -47.70 0.67
C ARG A 592 7.23 -46.58 -0.28
N PHE A 593 7.70 -45.36 -0.02
CA PHE A 593 7.81 -44.33 -1.06
C PHE A 593 9.01 -44.66 -1.96
N ASN A 594 8.81 -45.54 -2.94
CA ASN A 594 9.73 -45.61 -4.07
C ASN A 594 9.54 -44.37 -4.93
N SER A 595 10.62 -43.68 -5.27
CA SER A 595 10.64 -42.69 -6.35
C SER A 595 10.27 -43.36 -7.67
N ILE A 596 9.20 -42.90 -8.34
CA ILE A 596 8.76 -43.44 -9.64
C ILE A 596 8.77 -42.32 -10.67
N SER A 597 9.62 -42.47 -11.69
CA SER A 597 9.67 -41.63 -12.88
C SER A 597 8.41 -41.81 -13.74
N GLN A 598 7.98 -40.76 -14.45
CA GLN A 598 6.74 -40.77 -15.23
C GLN A 598 6.86 -41.51 -16.57
N SER A 599 7.01 -42.84 -16.54
CA SER A 599 7.05 -43.66 -17.77
C SER A 599 6.66 -45.14 -17.58
N ASP A 600 5.55 -45.42 -16.87
CA ASP A 600 5.00 -46.79 -16.75
C ASP A 600 3.52 -46.86 -17.22
N PRO A 601 3.20 -47.69 -18.26
CA PRO A 601 1.83 -47.89 -18.75
C PRO A 601 0.82 -48.45 -17.73
N LEU A 602 1.27 -49.13 -16.67
CA LEU A 602 0.37 -49.79 -15.68
C LEU A 602 -0.47 -48.79 -14.86
N VAL A 603 -0.05 -47.53 -14.78
CA VAL A 603 -0.74 -46.46 -14.02
C VAL A 603 -2.12 -46.13 -14.61
N VAL A 604 -2.33 -46.34 -15.92
CA VAL A 604 -3.61 -46.03 -16.60
C VAL A 604 -4.72 -47.01 -16.20
N LEU A 605 -4.39 -48.29 -16.00
CA LEU A 605 -5.37 -49.28 -15.51
C LEU A 605 -5.76 -49.01 -14.05
N TRP A 606 -4.79 -48.63 -13.22
CA TRP A 606 -5.00 -48.40 -11.78
C TRP A 606 -5.97 -47.24 -11.50
N LYS A 607 -5.86 -46.14 -12.25
CA LYS A 607 -6.78 -44.98 -12.14
C LYS A 607 -8.24 -45.30 -12.49
N LYS A 608 -8.52 -46.37 -13.26
CA LYS A 608 -9.89 -46.76 -13.63
C LYS A 608 -10.63 -47.51 -12.52
N LYS A 609 -9.91 -48.24 -11.65
CA LYS A 609 -10.51 -49.12 -10.62
C LYS A 609 -10.99 -48.35 -9.38
N ARG A 610 -10.39 -47.20 -9.05
CA ARG A 610 -10.67 -46.43 -7.82
C ARG A 610 -11.85 -45.45 -7.88
N ARG A 611 -12.57 -45.32 -9.01
CA ARG A 611 -13.76 -44.46 -9.14
C ARG A 611 -15.06 -45.07 -8.55
N ARG A 612 -14.96 -46.14 -7.75
CA ARG A 612 -16.14 -46.93 -7.33
C ARG A 612 -16.22 -47.27 -5.84
N GLU A 613 -15.36 -46.70 -5.00
CA GLU A 613 -15.45 -46.82 -3.55
C GLU A 613 -15.64 -45.42 -2.94
N SER A 614 -16.70 -45.29 -2.14
CA SER A 614 -17.11 -44.04 -1.47
C SER A 614 -16.14 -43.64 -0.36
N SER A 615 -16.00 -42.34 -0.13
CA SER A 615 -15.12 -41.77 0.89
C SER A 615 -15.65 -41.96 2.32
N ASN A 616 -14.94 -42.72 3.14
CA ASN A 616 -15.14 -42.74 4.60
C ASN A 616 -14.53 -41.47 5.22
N THR A 617 -15.22 -40.34 5.11
CA THR A 617 -14.83 -39.07 5.76
C THR A 617 -15.83 -38.56 6.81
N ASP A 618 -16.98 -39.22 6.96
CA ASP A 618 -18.06 -38.80 7.87
C ASP A 618 -17.89 -39.35 9.31
N SER A 619 -16.65 -39.57 9.76
CA SER A 619 -16.36 -40.11 11.11
C SER A 619 -15.04 -39.62 11.71
N ALA A 620 -14.63 -38.39 11.39
CA ALA A 620 -13.64 -37.66 12.19
C ALA A 620 -14.36 -36.90 13.32
N GLY A 621 -14.14 -37.30 14.57
CA GLY A 621 -14.72 -36.66 15.76
C GLY A 621 -14.13 -35.29 16.08
N ALA A 622 -13.66 -35.06 17.30
CA ALA A 622 -13.11 -33.77 17.77
C ALA A 622 -12.02 -33.18 16.84
N LEU A 623 -11.29 -34.03 16.11
CA LEU A 623 -10.23 -33.64 15.16
C LEU A 623 -10.74 -33.00 13.85
N GLY A 624 -12.05 -33.07 13.55
CA GLY A 624 -12.64 -32.61 12.28
C GLY A 624 -12.48 -31.12 11.96
N THR A 625 -12.07 -30.29 12.94
CA THR A 625 -11.81 -28.85 12.74
C THR A 625 -10.34 -28.49 12.47
N LEU A 626 -9.42 -29.45 12.54
CA LEU A 626 -7.97 -29.22 12.36
C LEU A 626 -7.58 -29.27 10.88
N ARG A 627 -6.72 -28.35 10.43
CA ARG A 627 -6.02 -28.45 9.14
C ARG A 627 -4.53 -28.67 9.34
N TRP A 628 -3.95 -29.50 8.48
CA TRP A 628 -2.59 -30.04 8.57
C TRP A 628 -1.72 -29.48 7.44
N VAL A 629 -0.46 -29.14 7.74
CA VAL A 629 0.49 -28.54 6.79
C VAL A 629 1.91 -29.06 7.08
N LEU A 630 2.34 -30.19 6.50
CA LEU A 630 3.72 -30.65 6.67
C LEU A 630 4.73 -29.77 5.90
N ALA A 631 5.92 -29.58 6.46
CA ALA A 631 7.03 -28.84 5.86
C ALA A 631 8.38 -29.42 6.30
N ALA A 632 8.94 -30.36 5.52
CA ALA A 632 10.25 -30.95 5.80
C ALA A 632 11.40 -29.94 5.59
N GLY A 633 12.51 -30.15 6.30
CA GLY A 633 13.73 -29.34 6.19
C GLY A 633 14.95 -30.21 5.93
N GLU A 634 15.61 -30.00 4.80
CA GLU A 634 16.78 -30.77 4.35
C GLU A 634 18.03 -29.86 4.36
N GLU A 635 19.15 -30.29 4.94
CA GLU A 635 20.45 -29.59 4.84
C GLU A 635 21.34 -30.18 3.74
N PRO A 636 22.18 -29.37 3.07
CA PRO A 636 23.15 -29.89 2.12
C PRO A 636 24.28 -30.63 2.84
N GLY A 637 24.46 -31.92 2.51
CA GLY A 637 25.40 -32.81 3.20
C GLY A 637 26.89 -32.42 3.09
N PRO A 638 27.72 -32.90 4.03
CA PRO A 638 29.15 -32.56 4.09
C PRO A 638 29.96 -33.26 2.99
N GLN A 639 30.90 -32.53 2.37
CA GLN A 639 31.91 -33.16 1.49
C GLN A 639 32.97 -33.91 2.33
N PRO A 640 33.39 -35.14 1.94
CA PRO A 640 34.46 -35.86 2.63
C PRO A 640 35.83 -35.22 2.34
N GLY A 641 36.62 -34.96 3.38
CA GLY A 641 37.95 -34.31 3.29
C GLY A 641 39.14 -35.25 3.51
N LEU A 642 40.35 -34.68 3.40
CA LEU A 642 41.71 -35.18 3.76
C LEU A 642 42.68 -34.05 3.36
N LEU A 643 43.74 -33.60 4.06
CA LEU A 643 44.39 -33.90 5.36
C LEU A 643 44.52 -32.54 6.11
N GLY A 644 44.88 -32.39 7.39
CA GLY A 644 45.36 -33.30 8.42
C GLY A 644 46.46 -32.65 9.28
N ARG A 645 46.11 -32.34 10.54
CA ARG A 645 46.97 -32.02 11.71
C ARG A 645 47.64 -30.64 11.91
N ALA A 646 47.44 -30.19 13.16
CA ALA A 646 48.39 -29.57 14.10
C ALA A 646 48.66 -28.06 14.02
N SER A 647 48.10 -27.36 15.00
CA SER A 647 48.48 -26.03 15.47
C SER A 647 49.70 -26.07 16.40
N ARG A 648 50.67 -25.17 16.19
CA ARG A 648 51.61 -24.62 17.19
C ARG A 648 51.88 -23.14 16.86
N GLY A 649 52.19 -22.32 17.87
CA GLY A 649 52.16 -20.85 17.75
C GLY A 649 53.47 -20.16 17.36
N PHE A 650 53.36 -18.82 17.20
CA PHE A 650 54.27 -17.68 17.43
C PHE A 650 55.77 -17.91 17.81
N PRO A 651 56.71 -16.93 17.58
CA PRO A 651 56.58 -15.54 17.07
C PRO A 651 57.70 -15.01 16.11
N GLN A 652 57.60 -13.70 15.75
CA GLN A 652 58.68 -12.71 15.47
C GLN A 652 59.64 -12.78 14.26
N GLY A 653 60.00 -11.57 13.74
CA GLY A 653 61.20 -11.28 12.93
C GLY A 653 61.01 -11.17 11.40
N VAL A 654 61.54 -10.25 10.56
CA VAL A 654 62.19 -8.91 10.57
C VAL A 654 63.14 -8.86 9.34
N TRP A 655 63.11 -7.76 8.55
CA TRP A 655 63.95 -7.43 7.34
C TRP A 655 63.71 -8.25 6.05
N GLY A 656 63.91 -7.75 4.82
CA GLY A 656 64.25 -6.40 4.28
C GLY A 656 64.05 -6.39 2.73
N SER A 657 63.50 -5.36 2.08
CA SER A 657 64.19 -4.17 1.47
C SER A 657 64.79 -4.36 0.06
N CYS A 658 64.51 -3.39 -0.83
CA CYS A 658 65.22 -3.02 -2.09
C CYS A 658 65.02 -3.93 -3.34
N HIS A 659 65.01 -3.46 -4.61
CA HIS A 659 65.13 -2.10 -5.19
C HIS A 659 64.66 -2.05 -6.69
N THR A 660 64.01 -0.96 -7.16
CA THR A 660 64.10 -0.26 -8.50
C THR A 660 64.08 -1.02 -9.87
N SER A 661 63.73 -0.47 -11.06
CA SER A 661 63.20 0.84 -11.53
C SER A 661 62.90 0.84 -13.06
N ALA A 662 62.03 1.76 -13.53
CA ALA A 662 61.93 2.33 -14.90
C ALA A 662 61.59 1.39 -16.10
N GLY A 663 61.01 1.83 -17.22
CA GLY A 663 60.49 3.14 -17.66
C GLY A 663 59.80 3.03 -19.05
N GLY A 664 59.01 4.03 -19.49
CA GLY A 664 58.37 4.09 -20.84
C GLY A 664 59.29 4.66 -21.94
N PRO A 665 58.79 5.26 -23.07
CA PRO A 665 57.38 5.55 -23.43
C PRO A 665 56.99 5.38 -24.95
N CYS A 666 55.73 5.70 -25.31
CA CYS A 666 55.17 6.33 -26.56
C CYS A 666 55.77 6.04 -27.98
N ASN A 667 55.03 5.89 -29.10
CA ASN A 667 53.90 6.71 -29.60
C ASN A 667 53.28 6.21 -30.96
N HIS A 668 52.06 6.68 -31.28
CA HIS A 668 51.32 6.81 -32.57
C HIS A 668 51.73 6.08 -33.89
N PHE A 669 50.75 5.54 -34.65
CA PHE A 669 50.08 6.20 -35.82
C PHE A 669 48.95 5.36 -36.47
N LEU A 670 47.95 6.04 -37.04
CA LEU A 670 46.87 5.55 -37.95
C LEU A 670 47.20 6.03 -39.40
N PRO A 671 46.72 5.43 -40.52
CA PRO A 671 45.29 5.53 -40.91
C PRO A 671 44.70 4.40 -41.82
N LEU A 672 43.40 4.53 -42.13
CA LEU A 672 42.62 3.77 -43.15
C LEU A 672 42.93 4.27 -44.59
N PRO A 673 42.56 3.52 -45.66
CA PRO A 673 41.25 3.74 -46.30
C PRO A 673 40.54 2.52 -46.94
N PHE A 674 39.21 2.65 -47.14
CA PHE A 674 38.34 1.88 -48.06
C PHE A 674 38.57 2.31 -49.53
N PRO A 675 38.22 1.54 -50.60
CA PRO A 675 36.81 1.25 -50.98
C PRO A 675 36.52 -0.03 -51.82
N GLY A 676 35.24 -0.31 -52.11
CA GLY A 676 34.83 -1.09 -53.30
C GLY A 676 33.59 -2.00 -53.19
N TYR A 677 32.50 -1.66 -53.91
CA TYR A 677 31.37 -2.56 -54.26
C TYR A 677 31.31 -2.71 -55.79
N PRO A 678 30.84 -3.85 -56.36
CA PRO A 678 29.58 -3.77 -57.12
C PRO A 678 28.68 -5.04 -57.24
N LYS A 679 27.35 -4.79 -57.22
CA LYS A 679 26.22 -5.35 -58.03
C LYS A 679 26.17 -6.81 -58.57
N GLY A 680 25.00 -7.46 -58.38
CA GLY A 680 24.36 -8.40 -59.35
C GLY A 680 23.60 -9.60 -58.71
N ARG A 681 22.28 -9.59 -58.47
CA ARG A 681 21.08 -9.86 -59.33
C ARG A 681 20.78 -11.34 -59.76
N ARG A 682 19.62 -11.85 -59.30
CA ARG A 682 18.69 -12.87 -59.92
C ARG A 682 19.21 -14.34 -60.00
N LYS A 683 18.38 -15.40 -60.04
CA LYS A 683 16.99 -15.75 -59.58
C LYS A 683 16.81 -17.27 -59.84
N THR A 684 15.97 -17.99 -59.05
CA THR A 684 15.28 -19.30 -59.36
C THR A 684 16.14 -20.53 -59.76
N GLY A 685 15.82 -21.79 -59.42
CA GLY A 685 14.78 -22.40 -58.60
C GLY A 685 14.63 -23.92 -58.90
N SER A 686 14.18 -24.74 -57.94
CA SER A 686 13.71 -26.14 -58.10
C SER A 686 12.93 -26.55 -56.83
N LEU A 687 11.64 -26.94 -56.83
CA LEU A 687 10.93 -28.12 -57.37
C LEU A 687 11.17 -29.46 -56.63
N SER A 688 10.38 -29.72 -55.57
CA SER A 688 9.29 -30.73 -55.57
C SER A 688 8.69 -30.98 -54.17
N ALA A 689 7.40 -31.36 -54.12
CA ALA A 689 6.63 -31.72 -52.90
C ALA A 689 6.69 -33.26 -52.66
N VAL A 690 6.24 -33.86 -51.54
CA VAL A 690 4.86 -33.91 -51.00
C VAL A 690 4.82 -34.50 -49.56
N LEU A 691 3.99 -33.88 -48.69
CA LEU A 691 3.30 -34.34 -47.44
C LEU A 691 3.98 -35.25 -46.38
N GLY A 692 3.90 -34.82 -45.10
CA GLY A 692 4.06 -35.66 -43.90
C GLY A 692 3.91 -34.88 -42.58
N LEU A 693 2.83 -35.13 -41.82
CA LEU A 693 2.43 -34.44 -40.57
C LEU A 693 3.45 -34.47 -39.42
N GLY A 694 3.48 -33.40 -38.59
CA GLY A 694 4.14 -33.42 -37.27
C GLY A 694 4.47 -32.05 -36.68
N VAL A 695 3.50 -31.38 -36.03
CA VAL A 695 3.70 -30.05 -35.40
C VAL A 695 3.98 -30.18 -33.90
N GLY A 696 5.01 -29.48 -33.41
CA GLY A 696 5.30 -29.33 -31.98
C GLY A 696 5.75 -27.89 -31.65
N PRO A 697 5.06 -27.17 -30.73
CA PRO A 697 5.47 -25.83 -30.25
C PRO A 697 6.21 -25.88 -28.89
N PRO A 698 6.93 -24.79 -28.51
CA PRO A 698 7.82 -24.75 -27.34
C PRO A 698 7.10 -24.47 -26.00
N PRO A 699 7.78 -24.62 -24.84
CA PRO A 699 7.16 -24.41 -23.54
C PRO A 699 7.05 -22.92 -23.17
N SER A 700 5.82 -22.50 -22.86
CA SER A 700 5.50 -21.31 -22.08
C SER A 700 4.29 -21.64 -21.22
N TRP A 701 4.31 -21.35 -19.92
CA TRP A 701 3.09 -21.34 -19.10
C TRP A 701 3.16 -20.31 -17.98
N PHE A 702 2.05 -19.57 -17.85
CA PHE A 702 1.69 -18.62 -16.81
C PHE A 702 0.31 -19.04 -16.27
N ALA A 703 -0.09 -18.53 -15.09
CA ALA A 703 -1.41 -18.70 -14.46
C ALA A 703 -1.74 -20.13 -13.99
N GLY A 704 -2.65 -20.37 -13.03
CA GLY A 704 -3.43 -19.46 -12.19
C GLY A 704 -4.61 -20.24 -11.57
N VAL A 705 -5.06 -19.90 -10.36
CA VAL A 705 -6.15 -20.64 -9.69
C VAL A 705 -7.46 -19.86 -9.73
N LEU A 706 -8.49 -20.50 -10.29
CA LEU A 706 -9.87 -20.02 -10.37
C LEU A 706 -10.65 -20.35 -9.09
N LEU A 707 -11.54 -19.43 -8.71
CA LEU A 707 -12.68 -19.71 -7.81
C LEU A 707 -13.80 -20.41 -8.60
N GLY A 708 -14.58 -21.26 -7.92
CA GLY A 708 -15.80 -21.86 -8.46
C GLY A 708 -16.90 -21.99 -7.39
N GLU A 709 -18.12 -21.56 -7.74
CA GLU A 709 -19.33 -21.70 -6.92
C GLU A 709 -20.32 -22.71 -7.55
N ALA A 710 -21.01 -23.49 -6.70
CA ALA A 710 -22.36 -24.07 -6.87
C ALA A 710 -22.69 -24.91 -5.60
N GLY A 711 -23.93 -25.06 -5.07
CA GLY A 711 -25.19 -24.37 -5.32
C GLY A 711 -26.43 -25.09 -4.71
N ARG A 712 -27.19 -24.38 -3.85
CA ARG A 712 -28.63 -24.56 -3.43
C ARG A 712 -29.16 -25.81 -2.65
N ALA A 713 -29.62 -25.57 -1.40
CA ALA A 713 -30.90 -26.01 -0.75
C ALA A 713 -30.98 -25.49 0.73
N GLY A 714 -32.11 -25.42 1.48
CA GLY A 714 -33.54 -25.38 1.08
C GLY A 714 -34.60 -25.75 2.18
N PHE A 715 -35.08 -24.78 3.00
CA PHE A 715 -36.22 -24.84 3.99
C PHE A 715 -36.09 -25.79 5.21
N TYR A 716 -36.44 -25.48 6.46
CA TYR A 716 -37.58 -24.77 7.10
C TYR A 716 -37.11 -23.95 8.36
N GLY A 717 -37.98 -23.29 9.14
CA GLY A 717 -37.54 -22.53 10.35
C GLY A 717 -38.60 -22.24 11.43
N SER A 718 -38.21 -21.56 12.53
CA SER A 718 -39.06 -20.65 13.35
C SER A 718 -38.30 -19.93 14.50
N MET A 719 -38.74 -18.70 14.81
CA MET A 719 -38.68 -17.90 16.06
C MET A 719 -37.38 -17.68 16.91
N TYR A 720 -36.95 -16.41 16.96
CA TYR A 720 -36.52 -15.52 18.09
C TYR A 720 -35.90 -16.07 19.42
N PRO A 721 -35.17 -15.23 20.19
CA PRO A 721 -34.02 -14.36 19.86
C PRO A 721 -32.83 -14.58 20.83
N TYR A 722 -31.62 -14.06 20.54
CA TYR A 722 -30.70 -13.39 21.49
C TYR A 722 -29.40 -12.98 20.77
N ALA A 723 -28.61 -12.11 21.41
CA ALA A 723 -27.43 -11.43 20.85
C ALA A 723 -26.36 -12.36 20.25
N GLN A 724 -25.71 -11.94 19.16
CA GLN A 724 -24.46 -12.50 18.67
C GLN A 724 -23.33 -11.46 18.64
N PRO A 725 -22.11 -11.82 19.10
CA PRO A 725 -20.92 -10.96 19.03
C PRO A 725 -20.30 -10.96 17.62
N CYS A 726 -19.44 -9.97 17.37
CA CYS A 726 -18.78 -9.72 16.09
C CYS A 726 -18.03 -10.95 15.54
N LEU A 727 -18.33 -11.32 14.30
CA LEU A 727 -17.66 -12.41 13.58
C LEU A 727 -16.25 -12.01 13.14
N VAL A 728 -15.25 -12.41 13.92
CA VAL A 728 -13.85 -12.46 13.48
C VAL A 728 -13.72 -13.60 12.44
N PRO A 729 -13.11 -13.38 11.25
CA PRO A 729 -12.92 -14.45 10.27
C PRO A 729 -11.99 -15.54 10.84
N PRO A 730 -12.25 -16.83 10.57
CA PRO A 730 -11.48 -17.93 11.14
C PRO A 730 -10.05 -17.94 10.58
N ILE A 731 -9.10 -17.55 11.42
CA ILE A 731 -7.65 -17.67 11.16
C ILE A 731 -7.30 -19.17 11.13
N LEU A 732 -6.40 -19.55 10.21
CA LEU A 732 -6.11 -20.95 9.92
C LEU A 732 -5.56 -21.70 11.14
N LYS A 733 -6.27 -22.75 11.58
CA LYS A 733 -5.63 -23.90 12.25
C LYS A 733 -4.61 -24.49 11.25
N SER A 734 -3.33 -24.57 11.63
CA SER A 734 -2.24 -25.01 10.76
C SER A 734 -1.22 -25.80 11.58
N ILE A 735 -1.33 -27.12 11.58
CA ILE A 735 -0.33 -27.99 12.21
C ILE A 735 0.87 -28.09 11.27
N LYS A 736 1.94 -27.37 11.60
CA LYS A 736 3.25 -27.49 10.93
C LYS A 736 4.11 -28.55 11.60
N ALA A 737 4.18 -29.73 10.98
CA ALA A 737 5.19 -30.74 11.30
C ALA A 737 6.43 -30.51 10.43
N VAL A 738 7.58 -30.32 11.07
CA VAL A 738 8.90 -30.32 10.42
C VAL A 738 9.54 -31.67 10.69
N ALA A 739 9.80 -32.44 9.64
CA ALA A 739 10.60 -33.65 9.67
C ALA A 739 11.97 -33.38 9.03
N GLU A 740 13.02 -33.98 9.60
CA GLU A 740 14.28 -34.28 8.90
C GLU A 740 14.04 -35.54 8.03
#